data_AF-A0AAW3EZB9-F1
#
_entry.id   AF-A0AAW3EZB9-F1
#
_cell.length_a   1.000
_cell.length_b   1.000
_cell.length_c   1.000
_cell.angle_alpha   90.00
_cell.angle_beta   90.00
_cell.angle_gamma   90.00
#
_symmetry.space_group_name_H-M   'P 1'
#
loop_
_entity.id
_entity.type
_entity.pdbx_description
1 polymer ?
#
loop_
_entity_poly.entity_id
_entity_poly.type
_entity_poly.pdbx_seq_one_letter_code
_entity_poly.pdbx_strand_id
1 'polypeptide(L)'
;MPKPSTRTKSGSASAPCSAIDTERHTMLLSLHDSTPSSDAEPALELRLERGAPCPLAFDARACARDGDAAHFAAAFGAALARATPAWPALAARIAAQGIDRIEVRIESADTAFLALPWDAIALPPPAVAEAEAAPLSRQAAGFVRRLTGVASRDLDIELDFGLHVATALPDALGAMQPGAGSAAAAGPSGRAADPQRPDAPLRVLHLVAREAGQDDTSLALDSTLDACRGEHAIDYTVLGLDPEPLRAHLAERSTAPHLVRYDGPIASGDAELGGLGALLRQFAQARVAALWIDTGDAIDGATLAATARAAHAAGIGNLIGVAHQAERSADMPGALDAPYAGARAFRALLAQLAAGLPLSAAVQAARRQSGVALIHHGGQPVTLFDSPHPWLELAQSQRLAAARARLLGFQAALLPPTAGEGSDGAALPLLLALAHGRRRLALAGAPGIGKTRAAHRLALALACAGRIDHAFYFDFRETSYTARHLLQMIAPVLGLPADRPEAARDALRSLQCCFVLDQRKDAAPPDEAARQDRDAADESVGTLDDLLEGWAADGHIVLEIEREAGAHAILATPLSEPESRRLARRLASQSDREPPPAAQRAGWDALLAACAGNPLLIERAVALSELDSPETIAAGLREHVSPLDAVETFLAWRWRSLPAASRTVLRAAARVEGLLLEIPMIAIDRPEPDPRAQPLMTLAGAEAGSRFSDWLAHWQRNGFVAHGLHGRHLHARSLPFLRRLDAQADLDTQADAAIDAAFGRMLAEGLRLLSLHLAANDNPPLTHYLLLNRRHWRGAFESLWFGGEPRAFLNTKRAFEQLMRRAGLGAEIAEWSVDLLARTPAAPADDRTDQALAWLVLAGDALAGGDSLEVDALAEGARAWRGWLDAHDGSLDDREAGVFEQAAGFVSRLHQRRREWSEAIDVDERLLALYRRREAWLPMANLLRTLARCHLANGSPERARACENACLDEIPDAGAPPGLRARQWFEIAMARAQRGETEAALGLLERLRAREDAAALEEAIAGLQADLDIQRGRHADALPHLARVWTRAARAGDAQRLAALQPRFAEIGSELGDDDLQARLDTLLDEDIERPVPDPQPQRVH
;
A
#
# COMPACT_ATOMS: atom_id res chain seq x y z
N MET A 1 31.12 54.32 26.40
CA MET A 1 30.97 55.65 25.78
C MET A 1 30.65 55.41 24.31
N PRO A 2 29.56 55.95 23.72
CA PRO A 2 29.13 57.36 23.79
C PRO A 2 27.69 57.57 24.31
N LYS A 3 27.25 58.83 24.21
CA LYS A 3 26.24 59.61 24.97
C LYS A 3 24.76 59.31 24.63
N PRO A 4 23.82 59.63 25.56
CA PRO A 4 22.37 59.55 25.34
C PRO A 4 21.82 60.86 24.74
N SER A 5 20.93 60.79 23.74
CA SER A 5 20.18 61.95 23.25
C SER A 5 18.76 61.97 23.82
N THR A 6 18.46 63.08 24.47
CA THR A 6 17.20 63.49 25.08
C THR A 6 16.06 63.61 24.08
N ARG A 7 14.92 62.99 24.38
CA ARG A 7 13.65 63.16 23.66
C ARG A 7 12.86 64.29 24.30
N THR A 8 12.80 65.43 23.64
CA THR A 8 11.96 66.58 24.00
C THR A 8 10.51 66.33 23.58
N LYS A 9 9.59 66.53 24.54
CA LYS A 9 8.15 66.70 24.29
C LYS A 9 7.94 68.07 23.64
N SER A 10 7.44 68.09 22.41
CA SER A 10 6.76 69.25 21.84
C SER A 10 5.31 68.88 21.58
N GLY A 11 4.41 69.54 22.32
CA GLY A 11 3.00 69.57 21.99
C GLY A 11 2.81 70.44 20.75
N SER A 12 2.04 69.96 19.78
CA SER A 12 1.46 70.78 18.73
C SER A 12 -0.04 70.56 18.68
N ALA A 13 -0.73 71.67 18.88
CA ALA A 13 -2.14 71.97 18.66
C ALA A 13 -2.93 70.95 17.81
N SER A 14 -4.03 70.49 18.40
CA SER A 14 -5.21 69.98 17.72
C SER A 14 -5.69 70.98 16.66
N ALA A 15 -5.58 70.61 15.39
CA ALA A 15 -6.39 71.21 14.33
C ALA A 15 -7.86 70.81 14.55
N PRO A 16 -8.84 71.70 14.31
CA PRO A 16 -10.24 71.34 14.45
C PRO A 16 -10.59 70.30 13.39
N CYS A 17 -11.15 69.16 13.84
CA CYS A 17 -11.82 68.21 12.98
C CYS A 17 -12.78 68.97 12.06
N SER A 18 -12.50 68.93 10.76
CA SER A 18 -13.49 69.22 9.73
C SER A 18 -14.75 68.41 10.02
N ALA A 19 -15.90 69.07 9.98
CA ALA A 19 -17.21 68.48 10.17
C ALA A 19 -17.31 67.12 9.45
N ILE A 20 -17.40 66.05 10.25
CA ILE A 20 -17.79 64.74 9.74
C ILE A 20 -19.27 64.89 9.40
N ASP A 21 -19.57 64.95 8.11
CA ASP A 21 -20.92 64.72 7.60
C ASP A 21 -21.41 63.40 8.19
N THR A 22 -22.33 63.50 9.16
CA THR A 22 -23.07 62.36 9.69
C THR A 22 -24.18 62.03 8.71
N GLU A 23 -23.79 61.55 7.52
CA GLU A 23 -24.73 60.91 6.60
C GLU A 23 -25.32 59.69 7.32
N ARG A 24 -26.56 59.82 7.81
CA ARG A 24 -27.34 58.69 8.31
C ARG A 24 -27.48 57.67 7.18
N HIS A 25 -26.77 56.55 7.32
CA HIS A 25 -26.89 55.44 6.39
C HIS A 25 -28.29 54.83 6.52
N THR A 26 -29.13 55.07 5.52
CA THR A 26 -30.48 54.52 5.46
C THR A 26 -30.40 53.18 4.74
N MET A 27 -30.89 52.11 5.37
CA MET A 27 -30.73 50.72 4.91
C MET A 27 -32.11 50.13 4.62
N LEU A 28 -32.40 49.73 3.37
CA LEU A 28 -33.65 49.06 3.01
C LEU A 28 -33.58 47.57 3.35
N LEU A 29 -34.55 47.09 4.13
CA LEU A 29 -34.81 45.67 4.32
C LEU A 29 -36.08 45.33 3.54
N SER A 30 -35.95 44.61 2.43
CA SER A 30 -37.08 44.16 1.63
C SER A 30 -37.10 42.63 1.56
N LEU A 31 -38.31 42.08 1.57
CA LEU A 31 -38.55 40.66 1.36
C LEU A 31 -39.21 40.52 -0.01
N HIS A 32 -38.56 39.81 -0.91
CA HIS A 32 -39.07 39.55 -2.25
C HIS A 32 -39.45 38.08 -2.38
N ASP A 33 -40.54 37.81 -3.10
CA ASP A 33 -40.76 36.47 -3.63
C ASP A 33 -39.81 36.34 -4.82
N SER A 34 -38.88 35.39 -4.77
CA SER A 34 -37.93 35.17 -5.86
C SER A 34 -38.69 34.85 -7.15
N THR A 35 -38.19 35.36 -8.28
CA THR A 35 -38.68 34.94 -9.60
C THR A 35 -38.32 33.47 -9.79
N PRO A 36 -39.29 32.57 -10.01
CA PRO A 36 -39.00 31.14 -10.15
C PRO A 36 -38.11 30.89 -11.37
N SER A 37 -36.98 30.21 -11.18
CA SER A 37 -36.42 29.38 -12.25
C SER A 37 -37.40 28.21 -12.47
N SER A 38 -37.47 27.67 -13.68
CA SER A 38 -38.66 26.98 -14.22
C SER A 38 -39.23 25.79 -13.42
N ASP A 39 -38.57 25.31 -12.37
CA ASP A 39 -38.98 24.11 -11.61
C ASP A 39 -38.84 24.22 -10.07
N ALA A 40 -38.59 25.40 -9.48
CA ALA A 40 -38.40 25.55 -8.02
C ALA A 40 -39.58 26.25 -7.29
N GLU A 41 -39.89 25.81 -6.06
CA GLU A 41 -40.79 26.54 -5.14
C GLU A 41 -40.26 27.98 -4.90
N PRO A 42 -41.12 28.99 -4.73
CA PRO A 42 -40.69 30.37 -4.54
C PRO A 42 -39.87 30.52 -3.25
N ALA A 43 -38.56 30.74 -3.38
CA ALA A 43 -37.68 31.07 -2.27
C ALA A 43 -37.92 32.52 -1.82
N LEU A 44 -37.89 32.77 -0.52
CA LEU A 44 -37.93 34.12 0.04
C LEU A 44 -36.53 34.76 -0.01
N GLU A 45 -36.40 35.92 -0.66
CA GLU A 45 -35.15 36.69 -0.70
C GLU A 45 -35.21 37.85 0.30
N LEU A 46 -34.27 37.88 1.25
CA LEU A 46 -34.06 38.98 2.18
C LEU A 46 -32.96 39.90 1.65
N ARG A 47 -33.32 41.10 1.19
CA ARG A 47 -32.40 42.05 0.56
C ARG A 47 -32.07 43.23 1.48
N LEU A 48 -30.78 43.51 1.63
CA LEU A 48 -30.22 44.60 2.43
C LEU A 48 -29.49 45.59 1.51
N GLU A 49 -30.06 46.78 1.29
CA GLU A 49 -29.51 47.78 0.36
C GLU A 49 -29.16 49.12 1.03
N ARG A 50 -28.04 49.72 0.62
CA ARG A 50 -27.69 51.11 0.98
C ARG A 50 -28.20 52.10 -0.09
N GLY A 51 -29.04 53.07 0.30
CA GLY A 51 -29.40 54.23 -0.54
C GLY A 51 -30.87 54.39 -0.94
N ALA A 52 -31.76 53.48 -0.54
CA ALA A 52 -33.21 53.66 -0.68
C ALA A 52 -33.83 54.21 0.63
N PRO A 53 -34.89 55.05 0.57
CA PRO A 53 -35.57 55.55 1.77
C PRO A 53 -36.19 54.37 2.53
N CYS A 54 -35.61 54.02 3.68
CA CYS A 54 -36.08 52.95 4.55
C CYS A 54 -36.49 53.48 5.92
N PRO A 55 -37.51 52.90 6.57
CA PRO A 55 -37.85 53.16 7.96
C PRO A 55 -36.78 52.76 9.01
N LEU A 56 -35.76 51.96 8.67
CA LEU A 56 -34.69 51.54 9.57
C LEU A 56 -33.51 52.53 9.57
N ALA A 57 -33.44 53.40 10.57
CA ALA A 57 -32.25 54.20 10.86
C ALA A 57 -31.26 53.39 11.73
N PHE A 58 -30.29 52.72 11.08
CA PHE A 58 -29.23 51.97 11.75
C PHE A 58 -27.85 52.47 11.29
N ASP A 59 -27.07 53.07 12.20
CA ASP A 59 -25.71 53.48 11.92
C ASP A 59 -24.75 52.29 12.05
N ALA A 60 -24.73 51.47 11.01
CA ALA A 60 -23.93 50.24 10.95
C ALA A 60 -22.42 50.50 11.13
N ARG A 61 -21.94 51.69 10.71
CA ARG A 61 -20.53 52.06 10.83
C ARG A 61 -20.19 52.48 12.26
N ALA A 62 -21.08 53.17 12.96
CA ALA A 62 -20.86 53.51 14.37
C ALA A 62 -20.77 52.26 15.25
N CYS A 63 -21.66 51.27 15.06
CA CYS A 63 -21.64 50.02 15.82
C CYS A 63 -20.45 49.10 15.50
N ALA A 64 -19.87 49.20 14.30
CA ALA A 64 -18.70 48.41 13.90
C ALA A 64 -17.35 49.01 14.37
N ARG A 65 -17.32 50.29 14.79
CA ARG A 65 -16.09 50.96 15.26
C ARG A 65 -15.49 50.36 16.53
N ASP A 66 -16.29 49.64 17.32
CA ASP A 66 -15.83 48.98 18.55
C ASP A 66 -15.15 47.61 18.27
N GLY A 67 -15.13 47.16 17.00
CA GLY A 67 -14.41 45.95 16.57
C GLY A 67 -15.01 44.62 17.03
N ASP A 68 -16.12 44.64 17.78
CA ASP A 68 -16.79 43.45 18.28
C ASP A 68 -17.98 43.06 17.39
N ALA A 69 -17.86 41.93 16.70
CA ALA A 69 -18.91 41.37 15.85
C ALA A 69 -20.17 40.99 16.64
N ALA A 70 -20.02 40.59 17.92
CA ALA A 70 -21.16 40.29 18.78
C ALA A 70 -21.91 41.57 19.17
N HIS A 71 -21.19 42.65 19.44
CA HIS A 71 -21.78 43.97 19.66
C HIS A 71 -22.52 44.47 18.42
N PHE A 72 -21.92 44.34 17.23
CA PHE A 72 -22.58 44.68 15.96
C PHE A 72 -23.86 43.88 15.74
N ALA A 73 -23.82 42.56 15.95
CA ALA A 73 -24.98 41.68 15.81
C ALA A 73 -26.10 42.03 16.80
N ALA A 74 -25.76 42.27 18.07
CA ALA A 74 -26.72 42.66 19.10
C ALA A 74 -27.34 44.03 18.82
N ALA A 75 -26.53 45.01 18.40
CA ALA A 75 -26.98 46.34 18.04
C ALA A 75 -27.89 46.31 16.80
N PHE A 76 -27.54 45.51 15.78
CA PHE A 76 -28.35 45.30 14.60
C PHE A 76 -29.69 44.64 14.93
N GLY A 77 -29.68 43.53 15.68
CA GLY A 77 -30.90 42.84 16.11
C GLY A 77 -31.81 43.74 16.95
N ALA A 78 -31.24 44.53 17.86
CA ALA A 78 -31.99 45.51 18.64
C ALA A 78 -32.53 46.67 17.79
N ALA A 79 -31.82 47.09 16.73
CA ALA A 79 -32.33 48.07 15.78
C ALA A 79 -33.47 47.49 14.93
N LEU A 80 -33.34 46.25 14.47
CA LEU A 80 -34.35 45.51 13.71
C LEU A 80 -35.65 45.38 14.50
N ALA A 81 -35.55 44.97 15.77
CA ALA A 81 -36.69 44.83 16.69
C ALA A 81 -37.37 46.18 17.02
N ARG A 82 -36.62 47.29 16.98
CA ARG A 82 -37.13 48.63 17.34
C ARG A 82 -37.70 49.42 16.16
N ALA A 83 -37.24 49.21 14.93
CA ALA A 83 -37.44 50.20 13.87
C ALA A 83 -38.47 49.86 12.78
N THR A 84 -39.27 48.78 12.89
CA THR A 84 -40.34 48.52 11.90
C THR A 84 -41.63 47.93 12.47
N PRO A 85 -42.82 48.53 12.22
CA PRO A 85 -44.10 47.86 12.45
C PRO A 85 -44.32 46.64 11.53
N ALA A 86 -43.48 46.46 10.50
CA ALA A 86 -43.48 45.32 9.59
C ALA A 86 -42.64 44.12 10.08
N TRP A 87 -41.75 44.29 11.08
CA TRP A 87 -40.89 43.21 11.59
C TRP A 87 -41.70 41.99 12.10
N PRO A 88 -42.77 42.14 12.89
CA PRO A 88 -43.57 40.99 13.32
C PRO A 88 -44.17 40.20 12.16
N ALA A 89 -44.60 40.89 11.10
CA ALA A 89 -45.15 40.24 9.90
C ALA A 89 -44.05 39.52 9.08
N LEU A 90 -42.87 40.14 8.96
CA LEU A 90 -41.70 39.55 8.33
C LEU A 90 -41.21 38.32 9.11
N ALA A 91 -41.06 38.44 10.43
CA ALA A 91 -40.69 37.36 11.33
C ALA A 91 -41.68 36.19 11.26
N ALA A 92 -42.98 36.46 11.19
CA ALA A 92 -44.00 35.43 11.03
C ALA A 92 -43.91 34.73 9.66
N ARG A 93 -43.60 35.45 8.58
CA ARG A 93 -43.36 34.85 7.25
C ARG A 93 -42.11 33.97 7.24
N ILE A 94 -41.02 34.44 7.85
CA ILE A 94 -39.77 33.68 8.00
C ILE A 94 -40.01 32.40 8.79
N ALA A 95 -40.70 32.50 9.94
CA ALA A 95 -41.06 31.35 10.75
C ALA A 95 -42.00 30.37 10.04
N ALA A 96 -42.91 30.86 9.19
CA ALA A 96 -43.84 30.02 8.45
C ALA A 96 -43.17 29.24 7.30
N GLN A 97 -42.15 29.80 6.67
CA GLN A 97 -41.45 29.14 5.57
C GLN A 97 -40.24 28.31 6.00
N GLY A 98 -39.65 28.62 7.15
CA GLY A 98 -38.39 28.02 7.58
C GLY A 98 -37.20 28.85 7.12
N ILE A 99 -36.31 29.13 8.06
CA ILE A 99 -35.09 29.93 7.82
C ILE A 99 -34.12 29.26 6.84
N ASP A 100 -34.16 27.94 6.77
CA ASP A 100 -33.37 27.09 5.88
C ASP A 100 -33.77 27.17 4.41
N ARG A 101 -34.87 27.88 4.10
CA ARG A 101 -35.37 28.13 2.74
C ARG A 101 -35.17 29.58 2.26
N ILE A 102 -34.57 30.43 3.10
CA ILE A 102 -34.40 31.86 2.79
C ILE A 102 -33.04 32.12 2.16
N GLU A 103 -33.01 32.95 1.11
CA GLU A 103 -31.78 33.50 0.56
C GLU A 103 -31.55 34.92 1.09
N VAL A 104 -30.33 35.19 1.58
CA VAL A 104 -29.95 36.50 2.11
C VAL A 104 -28.99 37.16 1.14
N ARG A 105 -29.32 38.39 0.74
CA ARG A 105 -28.53 39.18 -0.20
C ARG A 105 -28.21 40.56 0.35
N ILE A 106 -26.93 40.90 0.39
CA ILE A 106 -26.45 42.20 0.88
C ILE A 106 -25.84 42.97 -0.28
N GLU A 107 -26.42 44.12 -0.61
CA GLU A 107 -26.06 44.86 -1.81
C GLU A 107 -25.62 46.30 -1.52
N SER A 108 -24.47 46.68 -2.08
CA SER A 108 -23.99 48.06 -1.97
C SER A 108 -22.88 48.34 -2.98
N ALA A 109 -22.81 49.58 -3.46
CA ALA A 109 -21.66 50.07 -4.22
C ALA A 109 -20.47 50.40 -3.30
N ASP A 110 -20.73 50.64 -2.02
CA ASP A 110 -19.72 50.97 -1.01
C ASP A 110 -19.10 49.71 -0.39
N THR A 111 -17.79 49.53 -0.60
CA THR A 111 -17.01 48.42 -0.04
C THR A 111 -16.94 48.46 1.48
N ALA A 112 -16.96 49.65 2.10
CA ALA A 112 -16.93 49.74 3.56
C ALA A 112 -18.23 49.23 4.20
N PHE A 113 -19.37 49.33 3.52
CA PHE A 113 -20.62 48.71 3.94
C PHE A 113 -20.57 47.18 3.77
N LEU A 114 -20.05 46.69 2.65
CA LEU A 114 -19.88 45.25 2.42
C LEU A 114 -18.80 44.62 3.29
N ALA A 115 -17.93 45.42 3.91
CA ALA A 115 -16.91 44.96 4.85
C ALA A 115 -17.43 44.66 6.26
N LEU A 116 -18.65 45.11 6.59
CA LEU A 116 -19.24 44.91 7.92
C LEU A 116 -19.45 43.42 8.23
N PRO A 117 -19.49 43.02 9.52
CA PRO A 117 -19.58 41.63 9.93
C PRO A 117 -21.03 41.09 9.84
N TRP A 118 -21.62 41.15 8.66
CA TRP A 118 -22.99 40.70 8.38
C TRP A 118 -23.22 39.23 8.76
N ASP A 119 -22.19 38.40 8.69
CA ASP A 119 -22.29 36.97 9.02
C ASP A 119 -22.56 36.69 10.50
N ALA A 120 -22.37 37.68 11.38
CA ALA A 120 -22.62 37.55 12.81
C ALA A 120 -24.10 37.85 13.19
N ILE A 121 -24.89 38.36 12.25
CA ILE A 121 -26.27 38.78 12.53
C ILE A 121 -27.15 37.57 12.83
N ALA A 122 -27.86 37.60 13.95
CA ALA A 122 -28.95 36.68 14.28
C ALA A 122 -30.29 37.43 14.25
N LEU A 123 -31.37 36.74 13.86
CA LEU A 123 -32.71 37.32 13.92
C LEU A 123 -33.25 37.29 15.36
N PRO A 124 -33.90 38.37 15.82
CA PRO A 124 -34.55 38.36 17.13
C PRO A 124 -35.85 37.53 17.10
N PRO A 125 -36.32 37.02 18.27
CA PRO A 125 -37.64 36.41 18.40
C PRO A 125 -38.75 37.34 17.88
N PRO A 126 -39.86 36.83 17.31
CA PRO A 126 -40.28 35.42 17.25
C PRO A 126 -39.81 34.66 15.99
N ALA A 127 -38.92 35.21 15.17
CA ALA A 127 -38.50 34.57 13.91
C ALA A 127 -37.76 33.24 14.10
N VAL A 128 -37.14 33.05 15.27
CA VAL A 128 -36.34 31.88 15.65
C VAL A 128 -36.58 31.62 17.13
N ALA A 129 -36.62 30.34 17.56
CA ALA A 129 -36.72 30.00 18.98
C ALA A 129 -35.47 30.51 19.73
N GLU A 130 -35.60 30.95 20.98
CA GLU A 130 -34.46 31.48 21.77
C GLU A 130 -33.30 30.46 21.90
N ALA A 131 -33.60 29.17 21.85
CA ALA A 131 -32.61 28.08 21.86
C ALA A 131 -31.84 27.91 20.53
N GLU A 132 -32.29 28.54 19.44
CA GLU A 132 -31.79 28.37 18.07
C GLU A 132 -31.16 29.66 17.49
N ALA A 133 -30.77 30.62 18.34
CA ALA A 133 -30.21 31.93 17.96
C ALA A 133 -28.78 31.85 17.33
N ALA A 134 -28.58 30.98 16.33
CA ALA A 134 -27.39 30.95 15.50
C ALA A 134 -27.39 32.10 14.47
N PRO A 135 -26.24 32.51 13.93
CA PRO A 135 -26.20 33.54 12.89
C PRO A 135 -26.94 33.14 11.61
N LEU A 136 -27.60 34.11 10.95
CA LEU A 136 -28.30 33.96 9.67
C LEU A 136 -27.44 33.27 8.61
N SER A 137 -26.16 33.62 8.56
CA SER A 137 -25.18 33.03 7.65
C SER A 137 -25.04 31.52 7.81
N ARG A 138 -25.41 30.91 8.95
CA ARG A 138 -25.40 29.45 9.15
C ARG A 138 -26.75 28.78 8.92
N GLN A 139 -27.83 29.55 8.96
CA GLN A 139 -29.19 29.01 8.90
C GLN A 139 -29.81 29.10 7.50
N ALA A 140 -29.53 30.19 6.77
CA ALA A 140 -30.10 30.47 5.46
C ALA A 140 -29.79 29.41 4.39
N ALA A 141 -30.62 29.34 3.33
CA ALA A 141 -30.37 28.57 2.11
C ALA A 141 -29.20 29.13 1.30
N GLY A 142 -29.07 30.46 1.26
CA GLY A 142 -27.98 31.18 0.61
C GLY A 142 -27.65 32.48 1.34
N PHE A 143 -26.38 32.92 1.27
CA PHE A 143 -25.94 34.16 1.90
C PHE A 143 -24.83 34.81 1.08
N VAL A 144 -25.16 35.85 0.32
CA VAL A 144 -24.30 36.44 -0.71
C VAL A 144 -24.20 37.96 -0.56
N ARG A 145 -22.99 38.50 -0.74
CA ARG A 145 -22.72 39.95 -0.81
C ARG A 145 -22.53 40.38 -2.27
N ARG A 146 -23.32 41.31 -2.78
CA ARG A 146 -23.23 41.82 -4.16
C ARG A 146 -22.75 43.27 -4.20
N LEU A 147 -21.73 43.52 -5.03
CA LEU A 147 -21.27 44.87 -5.37
C LEU A 147 -22.15 45.46 -6.47
N THR A 148 -22.81 46.59 -6.19
CA THR A 148 -23.60 47.32 -7.19
C THR A 148 -22.78 48.45 -7.83
N GLY A 149 -23.09 48.82 -9.08
CA GLY A 149 -22.42 49.93 -9.77
C GLY A 149 -21.06 49.61 -10.43
N VAL A 150 -20.61 48.36 -10.40
CA VAL A 150 -19.48 47.91 -11.24
C VAL A 150 -20.01 47.66 -12.66
N ALA A 151 -19.43 48.33 -13.67
CA ALA A 151 -19.94 48.39 -15.04
C ALA A 151 -19.77 47.09 -15.86
N SER A 152 -19.96 45.91 -15.26
CA SER A 152 -19.95 44.63 -15.98
C SER A 152 -21.38 44.16 -16.21
N ARG A 153 -21.88 44.32 -17.44
CA ARG A 153 -23.20 43.83 -17.89
C ARG A 153 -23.29 42.29 -17.92
N ASP A 154 -22.17 41.59 -17.79
CA ASP A 154 -22.08 40.14 -17.92
C ASP A 154 -22.24 39.37 -16.60
N LEU A 155 -22.32 40.08 -15.46
CA LEU A 155 -22.42 39.44 -14.14
C LEU A 155 -23.80 38.83 -13.85
N ASP A 156 -24.86 39.24 -14.57
CA ASP A 156 -26.21 38.66 -14.44
C ASP A 156 -26.44 37.43 -15.33
N ILE A 157 -25.44 37.01 -16.12
CA ILE A 157 -25.55 35.85 -17.02
C ILE A 157 -25.19 34.58 -16.23
N GLU A 158 -26.11 33.63 -16.17
CA GLU A 158 -25.86 32.31 -15.58
C GLU A 158 -24.72 31.57 -16.32
N LEU A 159 -23.75 31.07 -15.55
CA LEU A 159 -22.70 30.19 -16.06
C LEU A 159 -23.06 28.75 -15.74
N ASP A 160 -23.45 28.02 -16.78
CA ASP A 160 -23.61 26.58 -16.74
C ASP A 160 -22.47 25.91 -17.50
N PHE A 161 -21.71 25.06 -16.80
CA PHE A 161 -20.58 24.32 -17.37
C PHE A 161 -20.97 22.92 -17.84
N GLY A 162 -22.10 22.38 -17.38
CA GLY A 162 -22.59 21.05 -17.73
C GLY A 162 -21.56 19.92 -17.60
N LEU A 163 -20.74 19.94 -16.53
CA LEU A 163 -19.69 18.94 -16.34
C LEU A 163 -20.30 17.56 -16.11
N HIS A 164 -19.83 16.58 -16.88
CA HIS A 164 -20.15 15.17 -16.75
C HIS A 164 -18.90 14.34 -16.59
N VAL A 165 -18.98 13.33 -15.73
CA VAL A 165 -17.90 12.37 -15.50
C VAL A 165 -18.49 10.99 -15.69
N ALA A 166 -18.02 10.25 -16.70
CA ALA A 166 -18.33 8.86 -16.86
C ALA A 166 -17.89 8.10 -15.60
N THR A 167 -18.85 7.60 -14.82
CA THR A 167 -18.55 6.72 -13.69
C THR A 167 -17.87 5.48 -14.24
N ALA A 168 -16.58 5.30 -13.93
CA ALA A 168 -15.89 4.06 -14.19
C ALA A 168 -16.65 2.95 -13.44
N LEU A 169 -17.31 2.05 -14.18
CA LEU A 169 -17.86 0.84 -13.59
C LEU A 169 -16.70 0.06 -12.93
N PRO A 170 -16.90 -0.56 -11.76
CA PRO A 170 -15.84 -1.28 -11.08
C PRO A 170 -15.37 -2.50 -11.88
N ASP A 171 -14.32 -2.34 -12.69
CA ASP A 171 -13.59 -3.44 -13.35
C ASP A 171 -12.89 -4.38 -12.35
N ALA A 172 -12.97 -4.09 -11.05
CA ALA A 172 -12.41 -4.88 -9.95
C ALA A 172 -12.98 -6.32 -9.85
N LEU A 173 -14.12 -6.63 -10.49
CA LEU A 173 -14.63 -8.01 -10.58
C LEU A 173 -14.03 -8.80 -11.77
N GLY A 174 -13.48 -8.15 -12.79
CA GLY A 174 -12.84 -8.82 -13.93
C GLY A 174 -11.38 -9.20 -13.67
N ALA A 175 -10.66 -8.40 -12.85
CA ALA A 175 -9.22 -8.56 -12.63
C ALA A 175 -8.84 -9.64 -11.58
N MET A 176 -9.80 -10.25 -10.89
CA MET A 176 -9.55 -11.33 -9.91
C MET A 176 -9.62 -12.75 -10.50
N GLN A 177 -9.71 -12.90 -11.83
CA GLN A 177 -9.50 -14.19 -12.48
C GLN A 177 -8.02 -14.35 -12.86
N PRO A 178 -7.27 -15.25 -12.21
CA PRO A 178 -5.90 -15.54 -12.60
C PRO A 178 -5.93 -16.45 -13.85
N GLY A 179 -5.65 -15.89 -15.03
CA GLY A 179 -5.58 -16.70 -16.25
C GLY A 179 -5.39 -15.99 -17.59
N ALA A 180 -5.55 -14.67 -17.69
CA ALA A 180 -5.37 -13.97 -18.96
C ALA A 180 -3.96 -13.39 -19.09
N GLY A 181 -3.10 -14.12 -19.82
CA GLY A 181 -1.83 -13.59 -20.30
C GLY A 181 -2.04 -12.44 -21.29
N SER A 182 -1.22 -11.39 -21.11
CA SER A 182 -0.81 -10.35 -22.05
C SER A 182 -1.38 -10.39 -23.49
N ALA A 183 -2.24 -9.41 -23.81
CA ALA A 183 -2.16 -8.58 -25.03
C ALA A 183 -3.40 -7.67 -25.11
N ALA A 184 -3.22 -6.35 -24.99
CA ALA A 184 -3.89 -5.33 -25.82
C ALA A 184 -3.61 -3.91 -25.30
N ALA A 185 -2.54 -3.32 -25.83
CA ALA A 185 -2.59 -1.92 -26.20
C ALA A 185 -3.50 -1.79 -27.44
N ALA A 186 -4.28 -0.71 -27.48
CA ALA A 186 -4.94 -0.11 -28.64
C ALA A 186 -6.00 -0.95 -29.41
N GLY A 187 -7.24 -0.46 -29.37
CA GLY A 187 -8.30 -0.84 -30.30
C GLY A 187 -9.58 -0.02 -30.09
N PRO A 188 -9.93 0.93 -30.99
CA PRO A 188 -11.12 1.76 -30.87
C PRO A 188 -12.33 1.09 -31.54
N SER A 189 -13.40 0.86 -30.78
CA SER A 189 -14.74 0.61 -31.32
C SER A 189 -15.74 0.88 -30.19
N GLY A 190 -16.64 1.86 -30.26
CA GLY A 190 -17.51 2.11 -31.40
C GLY A 190 -18.96 1.77 -31.02
N ARG A 191 -19.44 2.32 -29.90
CA ARG A 191 -20.87 2.60 -29.70
C ARG A 191 -20.97 4.09 -29.47
N ALA A 192 -21.58 4.78 -30.42
CA ALA A 192 -21.73 6.23 -30.42
C ALA A 192 -22.53 6.67 -29.19
N ALA A 193 -21.79 7.02 -28.13
CA ALA A 193 -22.24 8.02 -27.18
C ALA A 193 -22.29 9.35 -27.93
N ASP A 194 -23.32 10.14 -27.63
CA ASP A 194 -23.60 11.43 -28.26
C ASP A 194 -22.32 12.31 -28.32
N PRO A 195 -21.73 12.57 -29.50
CA PRO A 195 -20.38 13.14 -29.64
C PRO A 195 -20.27 14.62 -29.26
N GLN A 196 -21.24 15.19 -28.53
CA GLN A 196 -21.30 16.62 -28.24
C GLN A 196 -21.05 17.00 -26.77
N ARG A 197 -20.95 16.06 -25.83
CA ARG A 197 -20.61 16.39 -24.43
C ARG A 197 -19.27 15.75 -24.05
N PRO A 198 -18.14 16.50 -24.09
CA PRO A 198 -16.88 15.97 -23.59
C PRO A 198 -16.98 15.77 -22.08
N ASP A 199 -16.79 14.52 -21.63
CA ASP A 199 -16.61 14.21 -20.21
C ASP A 199 -15.46 15.08 -19.67
N ALA A 200 -15.75 15.95 -18.71
CA ALA A 200 -14.82 16.95 -18.22
C ALA A 200 -14.93 17.07 -16.70
N PRO A 201 -13.82 16.90 -15.96
CA PRO A 201 -13.81 17.04 -14.51
C PRO A 201 -13.86 18.51 -14.09
N LEU A 202 -14.25 18.75 -12.84
CA LEU A 202 -14.07 20.03 -12.18
C LEU A 202 -12.58 20.30 -11.97
N ARG A 203 -12.01 21.13 -12.84
CA ARG A 203 -10.63 21.62 -12.75
C ARG A 203 -10.48 22.70 -11.68
N VAL A 204 -9.65 22.42 -10.68
CA VAL A 204 -9.29 23.30 -9.56
C VAL A 204 -7.80 23.61 -9.64
N LEU A 205 -7.47 24.90 -9.68
CA LEU A 205 -6.09 25.38 -9.63
C LEU A 205 -5.80 26.00 -8.27
N HIS A 206 -4.87 25.42 -7.52
CA HIS A 206 -4.33 25.99 -6.29
C HIS A 206 -3.01 26.71 -6.57
N LEU A 207 -3.03 28.03 -6.46
CA LEU A 207 -1.87 28.90 -6.54
C LEU A 207 -1.25 29.09 -5.17
N VAL A 208 -0.03 28.56 -5.04
CA VAL A 208 0.80 28.68 -3.85
C VAL A 208 1.68 29.90 -4.00
N ALA A 209 1.44 30.88 -3.14
CA ALA A 209 1.95 32.23 -3.25
C ALA A 209 2.64 32.72 -1.97
N ARG A 210 2.73 31.88 -0.93
CA ARG A 210 3.42 32.18 0.32
C ARG A 210 4.94 32.11 0.14
N GLU A 211 5.66 33.02 0.78
CA GLU A 211 7.13 32.97 0.82
C GLU A 211 7.59 31.73 1.59
N ALA A 212 8.63 31.05 1.09
CA ALA A 212 9.22 29.91 1.78
C ALA A 212 9.69 30.32 3.19
N GLY A 213 9.05 29.79 4.24
CA GLY A 213 9.35 30.09 5.64
C GLY A 213 8.38 31.05 6.35
N GLN A 214 7.38 31.62 5.65
CA GLN A 214 6.24 32.32 6.29
C GLN A 214 5.07 31.35 6.46
N ASP A 215 4.91 30.83 7.69
CA ASP A 215 3.82 29.96 8.17
C ASP A 215 3.43 28.78 7.25
N ASP A 216 4.22 27.70 7.41
CA ASP A 216 4.24 26.38 6.74
C ASP A 216 2.93 25.54 6.82
N THR A 217 1.76 26.14 7.02
CA THR A 217 0.48 25.45 7.23
C THR A 217 -0.25 24.99 5.96
N SER A 218 0.44 24.91 4.81
CA SER A 218 -0.21 24.52 3.55
C SER A 218 -0.70 23.06 3.57
N LEU A 219 -1.88 22.84 2.98
CA LEU A 219 -2.51 21.52 2.78
C LEU A 219 -2.87 21.28 1.32
N ALA A 220 -2.10 21.86 0.40
CA ALA A 220 -2.24 21.70 -1.03
C ALA A 220 -2.22 20.23 -1.45
N LEU A 221 -1.23 19.45 -0.99
CA LEU A 221 -1.08 18.03 -1.35
C LEU A 221 -2.19 17.17 -0.72
N ASP A 222 -2.57 17.45 0.53
CA ASP A 222 -3.72 16.75 1.12
C ASP A 222 -5.01 17.05 0.33
N SER A 223 -5.15 18.27 -0.20
CA SER A 223 -6.31 18.63 -1.03
C SER A 223 -6.29 17.90 -2.39
N THR A 224 -5.11 17.72 -3.00
CA THR A 224 -4.94 16.85 -4.19
C THR A 224 -5.34 15.40 -3.90
N LEU A 225 -4.97 14.89 -2.73
CA LEU A 225 -5.33 13.53 -2.31
C LEU A 225 -6.82 13.39 -2.03
N ASP A 226 -7.44 14.37 -1.36
CA ASP A 226 -8.89 14.38 -1.10
C ASP A 226 -9.71 14.50 -2.38
N ALA A 227 -9.20 15.14 -3.43
CA ALA A 227 -9.85 15.15 -4.74
C ALA A 227 -10.03 13.74 -5.34
N CYS A 228 -9.27 12.73 -4.88
CA CYS A 228 -9.45 11.34 -5.29
C CYS A 228 -10.80 10.76 -4.83
N ARG A 229 -11.39 11.30 -3.74
CA ARG A 229 -12.71 10.88 -3.23
C ARG A 229 -13.84 11.04 -4.25
N GLY A 230 -13.67 11.92 -5.23
CA GLY A 230 -14.64 12.18 -6.29
C GLY A 230 -14.53 11.27 -7.52
N GLU A 231 -13.70 10.21 -7.53
CA GLU A 231 -13.58 9.25 -8.65
C GLU A 231 -13.50 9.91 -10.05
N HIS A 232 -12.49 10.77 -10.23
CA HIS A 232 -12.27 11.59 -11.42
C HIS A 232 -13.16 12.83 -11.58
N ALA A 233 -14.13 13.08 -10.70
CA ALA A 233 -14.95 14.28 -10.80
C ALA A 233 -14.19 15.59 -10.55
N ILE A 234 -13.05 15.53 -9.86
CA ILE A 234 -12.22 16.69 -9.57
C ILE A 234 -10.80 16.46 -10.09
N ASP A 235 -10.31 17.42 -10.86
CA ASP A 235 -8.90 17.51 -11.23
C ASP A 235 -8.25 18.66 -10.46
N TYR A 236 -7.30 18.35 -9.58
CA TYR A 236 -6.70 19.30 -8.64
C TYR A 236 -5.24 19.53 -8.98
N THR A 237 -4.93 20.74 -9.47
CA THR A 237 -3.58 21.15 -9.88
C THR A 237 -3.01 22.17 -8.90
N VAL A 238 -1.75 21.98 -8.50
CA VAL A 238 -1.00 22.93 -7.66
C VAL A 238 0.11 23.58 -8.49
N LEU A 239 0.20 24.91 -8.47
CA LEU A 239 1.24 25.70 -9.13
C LEU A 239 1.76 26.82 -8.21
N GLY A 240 3.00 27.26 -8.45
CA GLY A 240 3.54 28.47 -7.83
C GLY A 240 3.12 29.74 -8.58
N LEU A 241 3.51 30.91 -8.06
CA LEU A 241 3.24 32.23 -8.67
C LEU A 241 4.12 32.59 -9.89
N ASP A 242 4.85 31.64 -10.47
CA ASP A 242 5.66 31.91 -11.66
C ASP A 242 4.75 32.28 -12.86
N PRO A 243 4.91 33.48 -13.46
CA PRO A 243 4.09 33.92 -14.58
C PRO A 243 4.12 33.01 -15.80
N GLU A 244 5.22 32.33 -16.10
CA GLU A 244 5.32 31.52 -17.32
C GLU A 244 4.52 30.21 -17.26
N PRO A 245 4.73 29.31 -16.29
CA PRO A 245 3.93 28.09 -16.13
C PRO A 245 2.44 28.41 -15.94
N LEU A 246 2.13 29.48 -15.20
CA LEU A 246 0.74 29.89 -14.99
C LEU A 246 0.07 30.35 -16.28
N ARG A 247 0.73 31.19 -17.08
CA ARG A 247 0.18 31.62 -18.38
C ARG A 247 0.01 30.46 -19.34
N ALA A 248 0.96 29.51 -19.38
CA ALA A 248 0.84 28.33 -20.21
C ALA A 248 -0.39 27.50 -19.82
N HIS A 249 -0.59 27.27 -18.52
CA HIS A 249 -1.74 26.53 -17.99
C HIS A 249 -3.08 27.25 -18.23
N LEU A 250 -3.13 28.57 -18.07
CA LEU A 250 -4.36 29.34 -18.32
C LEU A 250 -4.69 29.50 -19.81
N ALA A 251 -3.68 29.45 -20.70
CA ALA A 251 -3.87 29.58 -22.15
C ALA A 251 -4.44 28.31 -22.80
N GLU A 252 -4.19 27.14 -22.20
CA GLU A 252 -4.67 25.86 -22.70
C GLU A 252 -6.12 25.63 -22.29
N ARG A 253 -7.05 25.71 -23.25
CA ARG A 253 -8.50 25.55 -22.98
C ARG A 253 -8.88 24.17 -22.43
N SER A 254 -8.13 23.13 -22.78
CA SER A 254 -8.29 21.77 -22.25
C SER A 254 -7.89 21.64 -20.78
N THR A 255 -7.19 22.61 -20.20
CA THR A 255 -6.72 22.58 -18.81
C THR A 255 -7.12 23.83 -18.01
N ALA A 256 -7.80 24.81 -18.64
CA ALA A 256 -8.28 26.02 -17.98
C ALA A 256 -9.13 25.71 -16.73
N PRO A 257 -8.84 26.35 -15.58
CA PRO A 257 -9.50 26.05 -14.32
C PRO A 257 -10.89 26.70 -14.20
N HIS A 258 -11.81 26.00 -13.56
CA HIS A 258 -13.12 26.55 -13.19
C HIS A 258 -13.04 27.28 -11.84
N LEU A 259 -12.24 26.76 -10.92
CA LEU A 259 -12.02 27.31 -9.59
C LEU A 259 -10.54 27.58 -9.37
N VAL A 260 -10.21 28.76 -8.85
CA VAL A 260 -8.86 29.10 -8.43
C VAL A 260 -8.83 29.28 -6.92
N ARG A 261 -7.92 28.60 -6.23
CA ARG A 261 -7.59 28.83 -4.82
C ARG A 261 -6.27 29.59 -4.74
N TYR A 262 -6.27 30.74 -4.10
CA TYR A 262 -5.09 31.58 -3.91
C TYR A 262 -4.76 31.68 -2.42
N ASP A 263 -3.54 31.31 -2.03
CA ASP A 263 -3.11 31.31 -0.62
C ASP A 263 -2.06 32.38 -0.27
N GLY A 264 -1.80 33.31 -1.18
CA GLY A 264 -0.78 34.34 -1.04
C GLY A 264 -1.23 35.57 -0.29
N PRO A 265 -0.30 36.49 0.04
CA PRO A 265 -0.62 37.73 0.72
C PRO A 265 -1.56 38.62 -0.11
N ILE A 266 -2.38 39.39 0.59
CA ILE A 266 -3.24 40.43 0.02
C ILE A 266 -2.93 41.74 0.72
N ALA A 267 -2.48 42.74 -0.04
CA ALA A 267 -2.15 44.05 0.49
C ALA A 267 -3.44 44.81 0.92
N SER A 268 -3.38 45.46 2.07
CA SER A 268 -4.45 46.30 2.60
C SER A 268 -4.41 47.70 1.95
N GLY A 269 -5.05 47.86 0.79
CA GLY A 269 -5.25 49.17 0.15
C GLY A 269 -5.52 49.09 -1.35
N ASP A 270 -6.36 49.98 -1.88
CA ASP A 270 -6.74 50.03 -3.31
C ASP A 270 -5.55 50.29 -4.26
N ALA A 271 -4.47 50.90 -3.78
CA ALA A 271 -3.31 51.29 -4.59
C ALA A 271 -2.21 50.21 -4.70
N GLU A 272 -2.27 49.12 -3.91
CA GLU A 272 -1.18 48.14 -3.77
C GLU A 272 -1.58 46.68 -4.10
N LEU A 273 -2.66 46.44 -4.86
CA LEU A 273 -2.99 45.11 -5.42
C LEU A 273 -2.00 44.63 -6.51
N GLY A 274 -0.78 45.17 -6.55
CA GLY A 274 0.15 45.26 -7.69
C GLY A 274 0.61 43.94 -8.33
N GLY A 275 0.34 42.78 -7.71
CA GLY A 275 0.50 41.46 -8.32
C GLY A 275 -0.84 40.78 -8.67
N LEU A 276 -1.80 40.80 -7.74
CA LEU A 276 -3.09 40.13 -7.88
C LEU A 276 -3.95 40.72 -9.02
N GLY A 277 -3.91 42.04 -9.23
CA GLY A 277 -4.68 42.69 -10.31
C GLY A 277 -4.34 42.17 -11.71
N ALA A 278 -3.08 41.80 -11.96
CA ALA A 278 -2.67 41.18 -13.22
C ALA A 278 -3.14 39.73 -13.35
N LEU A 279 -3.16 38.99 -12.23
CA LEU A 279 -3.67 37.62 -12.16
C LEU A 279 -5.19 37.56 -12.38
N LEU A 280 -5.94 38.47 -11.75
CA LEU A 280 -7.40 38.55 -11.90
C LEU A 280 -7.81 38.72 -13.38
N ARG A 281 -7.07 39.52 -14.15
CA ARG A 281 -7.30 39.65 -15.60
C ARG A 281 -7.04 38.36 -16.37
N GLN A 282 -6.01 37.59 -15.99
CA GLN A 282 -5.71 36.30 -16.61
C GLN A 282 -6.78 35.26 -16.26
N PHE A 283 -7.25 35.22 -15.01
CA PHE A 283 -8.34 34.34 -14.58
C PHE A 283 -9.66 34.67 -15.30
N ALA A 284 -9.97 35.95 -15.47
CA ALA A 284 -11.14 36.37 -16.24
C ALA A 284 -11.04 35.95 -17.71
N GLN A 285 -9.86 36.07 -18.34
CA GLN A 285 -9.61 35.58 -19.70
C GLN A 285 -9.79 34.06 -19.81
N ALA A 286 -9.41 33.31 -18.77
CA ALA A 286 -9.62 31.87 -18.67
C ALA A 286 -11.06 31.47 -18.26
N ARG A 287 -11.96 32.44 -18.06
CA ARG A 287 -13.35 32.24 -17.61
C ARG A 287 -13.48 31.48 -16.28
N VAL A 288 -12.60 31.77 -15.33
CA VAL A 288 -12.67 31.23 -13.97
C VAL A 288 -14.01 31.61 -13.33
N ALA A 289 -14.75 30.61 -12.87
CA ALA A 289 -16.09 30.77 -12.30
C ALA A 289 -16.06 31.35 -10.88
N ALA A 290 -15.08 30.94 -10.07
CA ALA A 290 -14.88 31.51 -8.74
C ALA A 290 -13.42 31.53 -8.28
N LEU A 291 -13.10 32.55 -7.49
CA LEU A 291 -11.82 32.71 -6.81
C LEU A 291 -11.99 32.50 -5.29
N TRP A 292 -11.28 31.52 -4.74
CA TRP A 292 -11.16 31.27 -3.31
C TRP A 292 -9.87 31.90 -2.77
N ILE A 293 -9.98 32.65 -1.67
CA ILE A 293 -8.86 33.32 -1.02
C ILE A 293 -8.62 32.75 0.38
N ASP A 294 -7.38 32.31 0.63
CA ASP A 294 -6.95 31.64 1.86
C ASP A 294 -5.55 32.11 2.30
N THR A 295 -5.44 33.35 2.79
CA THR A 295 -4.15 33.97 3.13
C THR A 295 -3.49 33.38 4.38
N GLY A 296 -4.15 32.48 5.14
CA GLY A 296 -3.66 31.95 6.42
C GLY A 296 -3.73 32.96 7.59
N ASP A 297 -3.54 34.24 7.29
CA ASP A 297 -3.74 35.35 8.22
C ASP A 297 -5.19 35.83 8.28
N ALA A 298 -5.54 36.55 9.34
CA ALA A 298 -6.85 37.17 9.49
C ALA A 298 -7.05 38.28 8.44
N ILE A 299 -7.71 37.95 7.33
CA ILE A 299 -8.21 38.95 6.37
C ILE A 299 -9.36 39.69 7.03
N ASP A 300 -9.24 41.01 7.13
CA ASP A 300 -10.38 41.83 7.54
C ASP A 300 -11.42 41.93 6.41
N GLY A 301 -12.68 42.18 6.78
CA GLY A 301 -13.76 42.30 5.80
C GLY A 301 -13.52 43.42 4.77
N ALA A 302 -12.73 44.43 5.11
CA ALA A 302 -12.42 45.56 4.23
C ALA A 302 -11.50 45.15 3.07
N THR A 303 -10.43 44.42 3.37
CA THR A 303 -9.49 43.89 2.40
C THR A 303 -10.17 42.89 1.46
N LEU A 304 -11.03 42.03 2.00
CA LEU A 304 -11.79 41.08 1.18
C LEU A 304 -12.79 41.80 0.25
N ALA A 305 -13.50 42.81 0.74
CA ALA A 305 -14.44 43.60 -0.07
C ALA A 305 -13.73 44.41 -1.17
N ALA A 306 -12.55 44.99 -0.88
CA ALA A 306 -11.72 45.67 -1.88
C ALA A 306 -11.24 44.68 -2.96
N THR A 307 -10.79 43.48 -2.55
CA THR A 307 -10.37 42.41 -3.47
C THR A 307 -11.53 41.93 -4.34
N ALA A 308 -12.74 41.79 -3.77
CA ALA A 308 -13.96 41.47 -4.52
C ALA A 308 -14.30 42.53 -5.56
N ARG A 309 -14.13 43.82 -5.23
CA ARG A 309 -14.32 44.91 -6.21
C ARG A 309 -13.32 44.80 -7.36
N ALA A 310 -12.05 44.53 -7.08
CA ALA A 310 -11.04 44.34 -8.10
C ALA A 310 -11.32 43.10 -8.99
N ALA A 311 -11.75 41.98 -8.37
CA ALA A 311 -12.12 40.76 -9.09
C ALA A 311 -13.33 40.97 -10.01
N HIS A 312 -14.38 41.63 -9.50
CA HIS A 312 -15.57 41.96 -10.30
C HIS A 312 -15.25 42.93 -11.44
N ALA A 313 -14.38 43.92 -11.20
CA ALA A 313 -13.91 44.83 -12.24
C ALA A 313 -13.07 44.13 -13.32
N ALA A 314 -12.39 43.04 -12.96
CA ALA A 314 -11.66 42.19 -13.90
C ALA A 314 -12.57 41.19 -14.66
N GLY A 315 -13.81 40.97 -14.21
CA GLY A 315 -14.77 40.06 -14.83
C GLY A 315 -14.97 38.71 -14.12
N ILE A 316 -14.45 38.54 -12.90
CA ILE A 316 -14.69 37.34 -12.07
C ILE A 316 -15.93 37.59 -11.22
N GLY A 317 -17.00 36.81 -11.42
CA GLY A 317 -18.29 37.05 -10.79
C GLY A 317 -18.47 36.52 -9.37
N ASN A 318 -17.56 35.66 -8.91
CA ASN A 318 -17.62 35.07 -7.57
C ASN A 318 -16.25 35.07 -6.89
N LEU A 319 -16.22 35.59 -5.66
CA LEU A 319 -15.08 35.57 -4.76
C LEU A 319 -15.51 35.06 -3.39
N ILE A 320 -14.77 34.09 -2.86
CA ILE A 320 -15.01 33.47 -1.56
C ILE A 320 -13.78 33.65 -0.68
N GLY A 321 -13.96 34.10 0.55
CA GLY A 321 -12.87 34.25 1.52
C GLY A 321 -13.24 33.74 2.90
N VAL A 322 -12.22 33.45 3.71
CA VAL A 322 -12.37 33.00 5.10
C VAL A 322 -12.23 34.19 6.05
N ALA A 323 -13.23 34.43 6.91
CA ALA A 323 -13.20 35.52 7.88
C ALA A 323 -12.81 35.02 9.28
N HIS A 324 -11.57 35.28 9.71
CA HIS A 324 -11.06 34.79 11.01
C HIS A 324 -11.47 35.61 12.24
N GLN A 325 -12.19 36.73 12.08
CA GLN A 325 -12.49 37.62 13.22
C GLN A 325 -13.47 37.04 14.25
N ALA A 326 -14.29 36.03 13.90
CA ALA A 326 -15.29 35.47 14.81
C ALA A 326 -14.77 34.34 15.73
N GLU A 327 -13.60 33.76 15.45
CA GLU A 327 -13.10 32.54 16.14
C GLU A 327 -12.06 32.82 17.23
N ARG A 328 -11.71 34.08 17.51
CA ARG A 328 -10.70 34.46 18.52
C ARG A 328 -11.16 34.32 19.99
N SER A 329 -12.30 33.71 20.28
CA SER A 329 -12.60 33.33 21.67
C SER A 329 -11.70 32.16 22.06
N ALA A 330 -10.72 32.42 22.94
CA ALA A 330 -9.77 31.43 23.44
C ALA A 330 -10.43 30.22 24.13
N ASP A 331 -11.72 30.32 24.46
CA ASP A 331 -12.51 29.29 25.13
C ASP A 331 -13.28 28.36 24.17
N MET A 332 -13.30 28.64 22.86
CA MET A 332 -13.99 27.76 21.90
C MET A 332 -13.15 26.52 21.55
N PRO A 333 -13.70 25.30 21.68
CA PRO A 333 -13.06 24.08 21.17
C PRO A 333 -12.98 24.16 19.64
N GLY A 334 -11.85 24.65 19.13
CA GLY A 334 -11.62 24.88 17.69
C GLY A 334 -10.62 25.98 17.35
N ALA A 335 -10.33 26.90 18.28
CA ALA A 335 -9.40 28.03 18.06
C ALA A 335 -7.97 27.60 17.66
N LEU A 336 -7.59 26.35 17.95
CA LEU A 336 -6.27 25.79 17.63
C LEU A 336 -6.19 25.19 16.21
N ASP A 337 -7.32 25.01 15.51
CA ASP A 337 -7.37 24.56 14.11
C ASP A 337 -7.58 25.74 13.13
N ALA A 338 -7.62 26.98 13.65
CA ALA A 338 -7.80 28.21 12.88
C ALA A 338 -6.97 28.28 11.58
N PRO A 339 -5.65 27.99 11.56
CA PRO A 339 -4.87 28.07 10.32
C PRO A 339 -5.28 27.05 9.23
N TYR A 340 -6.06 26.01 9.59
CA TYR A 340 -6.53 24.97 8.66
C TYR A 340 -8.03 25.07 8.35
N ALA A 341 -8.72 26.02 8.96
CA ALA A 341 -10.15 26.24 8.78
C ALA A 341 -10.50 26.47 7.31
N GLY A 342 -9.68 27.26 6.60
CA GLY A 342 -9.85 27.53 5.17
C GLY A 342 -9.78 26.27 4.31
N ALA A 343 -8.76 25.43 4.52
CA ALA A 343 -8.62 24.17 3.80
C ALA A 343 -9.79 23.20 4.07
N ARG A 344 -10.23 23.08 5.33
CA ARG A 344 -11.39 22.25 5.69
C ARG A 344 -12.67 22.73 5.02
N ALA A 345 -12.91 24.04 5.05
CA ALA A 345 -14.06 24.64 4.41
C ALA A 345 -14.02 24.50 2.87
N PHE A 346 -12.83 24.59 2.27
CA PHE A 346 -12.65 24.38 0.84
C PHE A 346 -12.93 22.94 0.42
N ARG A 347 -12.47 21.94 1.19
CA ARG A 347 -12.81 20.53 0.95
C ARG A 347 -14.31 20.27 1.07
N ALA A 348 -14.95 20.87 2.07
CA ALA A 348 -16.40 20.81 2.20
C ALA A 348 -17.08 21.42 0.96
N LEU A 349 -16.60 22.58 0.48
CA LEU A 349 -17.11 23.18 -0.76
C LEU A 349 -16.99 22.23 -1.96
N LEU A 350 -15.83 21.61 -2.17
CA LEU A 350 -15.62 20.66 -3.28
C LEU A 350 -16.56 19.45 -3.20
N ALA A 351 -16.80 18.90 -2.01
CA ALA A 351 -17.75 17.82 -1.80
C ALA A 351 -19.19 18.22 -2.15
N GLN A 352 -19.60 19.44 -1.75
CA GLN A 352 -20.93 19.98 -2.03
C GLN A 352 -21.11 20.32 -3.51
N LEU A 353 -20.06 20.82 -4.18
CA LEU A 353 -20.07 21.03 -5.62
C LEU A 353 -20.17 19.70 -6.38
N ALA A 354 -19.39 18.69 -5.98
CA ALA A 354 -19.49 17.35 -6.57
C ALA A 354 -20.88 16.74 -6.38
N ALA A 355 -21.59 17.08 -5.30
CA ALA A 355 -22.98 16.70 -5.07
C ALA A 355 -24.00 17.45 -5.97
N GLY A 356 -23.54 18.24 -6.95
CA GLY A 356 -24.39 18.93 -7.92
C GLY A 356 -25.04 20.22 -7.39
N LEU A 357 -24.62 20.72 -6.22
CA LEU A 357 -25.16 21.98 -5.71
C LEU A 357 -24.60 23.19 -6.49
N PRO A 358 -25.43 24.22 -6.75
CA PRO A 358 -24.94 25.48 -7.31
C PRO A 358 -23.99 26.17 -6.32
N LEU A 359 -23.09 27.02 -6.83
CA LEU A 359 -21.98 27.56 -6.03
C LEU A 359 -22.41 28.23 -4.72
N SER A 360 -23.46 29.05 -4.75
CA SER A 360 -23.97 29.75 -3.55
C SER A 360 -24.48 28.78 -2.48
N ALA A 361 -25.24 27.76 -2.87
CA ALA A 361 -25.73 26.71 -1.98
C ALA A 361 -24.59 25.83 -1.46
N ALA A 362 -23.60 25.53 -2.31
CA ALA A 362 -22.43 24.76 -1.93
C ALA A 362 -21.56 25.50 -0.89
N VAL A 363 -21.37 26.82 -1.05
CA VAL A 363 -20.69 27.65 -0.04
C VAL A 363 -21.45 27.65 1.29
N GLN A 364 -22.77 27.74 1.23
CA GLN A 364 -23.62 27.71 2.43
C GLN A 364 -23.54 26.36 3.17
N ALA A 365 -23.62 25.25 2.43
CA ALA A 365 -23.48 23.90 2.98
C ALA A 365 -22.07 23.68 3.56
N ALA A 366 -21.03 24.15 2.85
CA ALA A 366 -19.65 24.11 3.34
C ALA A 366 -19.47 24.92 4.64
N ARG A 367 -20.12 26.08 4.75
CA ARG A 367 -20.13 26.91 5.97
C ARG A 367 -20.73 26.15 7.16
N ARG A 368 -21.86 25.46 6.94
CA ARG A 368 -22.54 24.63 7.97
C ARG A 368 -21.68 23.44 8.40
N GLN A 369 -21.12 22.71 7.44
CA GLN A 369 -20.32 21.52 7.69
C GLN A 369 -18.98 21.83 8.37
N SER A 370 -18.29 22.90 7.95
CA SER A 370 -16.97 23.25 8.46
C SER A 370 -16.99 24.08 9.74
N GLY A 371 -18.11 24.75 10.04
CA GLY A 371 -18.26 25.71 11.13
C GLY A 371 -17.59 27.06 10.89
N VAL A 372 -16.86 27.23 9.79
CA VAL A 372 -16.01 28.39 9.48
C VAL A 372 -16.84 29.53 8.89
N ALA A 373 -16.54 30.77 9.25
CA ALA A 373 -17.19 31.95 8.66
C ALA A 373 -16.68 32.21 7.24
N LEU A 374 -17.38 31.69 6.24
CA LEU A 374 -17.12 31.96 4.82
C LEU A 374 -17.83 33.23 4.36
N ILE A 375 -17.12 34.18 3.77
CA ILE A 375 -17.72 35.36 3.11
C ILE A 375 -17.77 35.10 1.61
N HIS A 376 -18.97 35.15 1.03
CA HIS A 376 -19.18 35.03 -0.42
C HIS A 376 -19.57 36.38 -1.01
N HIS A 377 -18.66 36.95 -1.80
CA HIS A 377 -18.96 38.05 -2.70
C HIS A 377 -19.36 37.48 -4.06
N GLY A 378 -20.66 37.45 -4.35
CA GLY A 378 -21.21 36.82 -5.55
C GLY A 378 -22.09 37.80 -6.33
N GLY A 379 -21.93 37.78 -7.65
CA GLY A 379 -22.79 38.50 -8.59
C GLY A 379 -23.47 37.58 -9.61
N GLN A 380 -22.94 36.37 -9.81
CA GLN A 380 -23.23 35.51 -10.95
C GLN A 380 -23.64 34.09 -10.51
N PRO A 381 -24.80 33.56 -10.93
CA PRO A 381 -25.17 32.19 -10.65
C PRO A 381 -24.27 31.23 -11.45
N VAL A 382 -23.79 30.18 -10.78
CA VAL A 382 -22.86 29.20 -11.35
C VAL A 382 -23.32 27.79 -10.99
N THR A 383 -23.53 26.98 -12.03
CA THR A 383 -23.78 25.53 -11.95
C THR A 383 -22.62 24.81 -12.63
N LEU A 384 -21.97 23.90 -11.91
CA LEU A 384 -20.78 23.20 -12.41
C LEU A 384 -21.13 21.83 -12.97
N PHE A 385 -21.84 20.98 -12.21
CA PHE A 385 -22.19 19.63 -12.61
C PHE A 385 -23.67 19.52 -12.97
N ASP A 386 -23.98 18.77 -14.02
CA ASP A 386 -25.36 18.44 -14.44
C ASP A 386 -26.01 17.39 -13.54
N SER A 387 -25.21 16.60 -12.81
CA SER A 387 -25.67 15.51 -11.96
C SER A 387 -24.76 15.32 -10.74
N PRO A 388 -25.29 14.85 -9.60
CA PRO A 388 -24.49 14.57 -8.41
C PRO A 388 -23.51 13.41 -8.65
N HIS A 389 -22.30 13.55 -8.12
CA HIS A 389 -21.25 12.55 -8.09
C HIS A 389 -21.00 12.05 -6.65
N PRO A 390 -20.72 10.75 -6.47
CA PRO A 390 -20.47 10.20 -5.14
C PRO A 390 -19.16 10.76 -4.57
N TRP A 391 -19.21 11.19 -3.31
CA TRP A 391 -18.03 11.54 -2.53
C TRP A 391 -17.68 10.38 -1.60
N LEU A 392 -16.66 9.60 -1.97
CA LEU A 392 -16.31 8.36 -1.26
C LEU A 392 -15.36 8.60 -0.08
N GLU A 393 -15.26 7.60 0.80
CA GLU A 393 -14.11 7.52 1.69
C GLU A 393 -12.85 7.19 0.89
N LEU A 394 -11.69 7.73 1.30
CA LEU A 394 -10.42 7.50 0.58
C LEU A 394 -10.09 6.00 0.45
N ALA A 395 -10.46 5.19 1.45
CA ALA A 395 -10.27 3.74 1.42
C ALA A 395 -11.10 3.02 0.34
N GLN A 396 -12.19 3.65 -0.12
CA GLN A 396 -13.08 3.13 -1.15
C GLN A 396 -12.72 3.67 -2.55
N SER A 397 -11.76 4.60 -2.63
CA SER A 397 -11.44 5.26 -3.89
C SER A 397 -10.66 4.36 -4.85
N GLN A 398 -11.19 4.14 -6.05
CA GLN A 398 -10.51 3.36 -7.10
C GLN A 398 -9.38 4.18 -7.72
N ARG A 399 -9.57 5.49 -7.90
CA ARG A 399 -8.49 6.39 -8.33
C ARG A 399 -7.28 6.33 -7.40
N LEU A 400 -7.50 6.36 -6.08
CA LEU A 400 -6.41 6.23 -5.10
C LEU A 400 -5.76 4.84 -5.17
N ALA A 401 -6.56 3.77 -5.28
CA ALA A 401 -6.04 2.41 -5.40
C ALA A 401 -5.18 2.23 -6.67
N ALA A 402 -5.63 2.76 -7.81
CA ALA A 402 -4.89 2.76 -9.06
C ALA A 402 -3.59 3.57 -8.97
N ALA A 403 -3.62 4.76 -8.36
CA ALA A 403 -2.42 5.54 -8.12
C ALA A 403 -1.42 4.81 -7.21
N ARG A 404 -1.90 4.13 -6.15
CA ARG A 404 -1.05 3.31 -5.27
C ARG A 404 -0.43 2.10 -5.96
N ALA A 405 -1.15 1.46 -6.89
CA ALA A 405 -0.63 0.33 -7.67
C ALA A 405 0.57 0.72 -8.55
N ARG A 406 0.71 2.01 -8.88
CA ARG A 406 1.86 2.57 -9.63
C ARG A 406 3.07 2.87 -8.74
N LEU A 407 2.95 2.80 -7.42
CA LEU A 407 4.01 3.10 -6.45
C LEU A 407 4.70 1.82 -5.98
N LEU A 408 5.88 1.54 -6.53
CA LEU A 408 6.63 0.31 -6.33
C LEU A 408 7.76 0.50 -5.31
N GLY A 409 7.85 -0.37 -4.31
CA GLY A 409 8.79 -0.25 -3.19
C GLY A 409 8.36 0.75 -2.11
N PHE A 410 7.26 1.48 -2.30
CA PHE A 410 6.76 2.46 -1.32
C PHE A 410 6.11 1.77 -0.10
N GLN A 411 6.30 2.36 1.07
CA GLN A 411 5.76 1.86 2.33
C GLN A 411 4.28 2.24 2.46
N ALA A 412 3.39 1.23 2.46
CA ALA A 412 1.94 1.44 2.59
C ALA A 412 1.58 2.26 3.85
N ALA A 413 2.29 2.06 4.97
CA ALA A 413 2.08 2.80 6.21
C ALA A 413 2.34 4.32 6.08
N LEU A 414 3.09 4.76 5.07
CA LEU A 414 3.37 6.17 4.78
C LEU A 414 2.45 6.76 3.70
N LEU A 415 1.52 5.97 3.15
CA LEU A 415 0.56 6.37 2.13
C LEU A 415 -0.88 6.38 2.67
N PRO A 416 -1.74 7.34 2.29
CA PRO A 416 -3.18 7.31 2.56
C PRO A 416 -3.88 6.04 2.02
N PRO A 417 -4.98 5.58 2.63
CA PRO A 417 -5.65 6.16 3.81
C PRO A 417 -4.95 5.80 5.13
N THR A 418 -3.97 4.89 5.11
CA THR A 418 -3.25 4.42 6.29
C THR A 418 -2.40 5.50 6.95
N ALA A 419 -1.70 6.31 6.15
CA ALA A 419 -1.08 7.52 6.64
C ALA A 419 -2.13 8.63 6.77
N GLY A 420 -2.31 9.17 7.96
CA GLY A 420 -3.16 10.34 8.13
C GLY A 420 -2.56 11.60 7.50
N GLU A 421 -3.33 12.69 7.52
CA GLU A 421 -2.95 14.03 7.03
C GLU A 421 -1.60 14.50 7.58
N GLY A 422 -0.73 15.04 6.72
CA GLY A 422 0.63 15.44 7.07
C GLY A 422 0.91 16.87 6.66
N SER A 423 1.96 17.45 7.25
CA SER A 423 2.51 18.72 6.77
C SER A 423 3.00 18.59 5.34
N ASP A 424 2.69 19.59 4.51
CA ASP A 424 3.20 19.72 3.15
C ASP A 424 4.61 20.35 3.11
N GLY A 425 5.17 20.77 4.25
CA GLY A 425 6.31 21.68 4.34
C GLY A 425 7.51 21.31 3.45
N ALA A 426 7.92 20.03 3.44
CA ALA A 426 9.01 19.56 2.56
C ALA A 426 8.55 19.12 1.16
N ALA A 427 7.30 18.68 1.01
CA ALA A 427 6.80 18.10 -0.23
C ALA A 427 6.31 19.16 -1.23
N LEU A 428 5.81 20.30 -0.75
CA LEU A 428 5.35 21.40 -1.57
C LEU A 428 6.50 22.12 -2.30
N PRO A 429 7.62 22.49 -1.65
CA PRO A 429 8.78 23.04 -2.36
C PRO A 429 9.33 22.10 -3.44
N LEU A 430 9.26 20.77 -3.22
CA LEU A 430 9.62 19.79 -4.24
C LEU A 430 8.67 19.86 -5.44
N LEU A 431 7.36 19.88 -5.19
CA LEU A 431 6.36 19.99 -6.26
C LEU A 431 6.52 21.31 -7.05
N LEU A 432 6.80 22.41 -6.36
CA LEU A 432 7.09 23.69 -6.99
C LEU A 432 8.36 23.62 -7.83
N ALA A 433 9.44 23.01 -7.33
CA ALA A 433 10.68 22.84 -8.10
C ALA A 433 10.46 22.03 -9.40
N LEU A 434 9.61 20.99 -9.34
CA LEU A 434 9.22 20.21 -10.52
C LEU A 434 8.43 21.03 -11.56
N ALA A 435 7.56 21.94 -11.08
CA ALA A 435 6.80 22.84 -11.95
C ALA A 435 7.71 23.84 -12.70
N HIS A 436 8.87 24.18 -12.15
CA HIS A 436 9.92 24.98 -12.83
C HIS A 436 10.83 24.13 -13.73
N GLY A 437 10.43 22.90 -14.08
CA GLY A 437 11.17 22.04 -15.00
C GLY A 437 12.36 21.31 -14.39
N ARG A 438 12.63 21.43 -13.07
CA ARG A 438 13.65 20.60 -12.44
C ARG A 438 13.21 19.14 -12.46
N ARG A 439 14.16 18.25 -12.72
CA ARG A 439 13.92 16.80 -12.82
C ARG A 439 14.74 16.00 -11.81
N ARG A 440 15.95 16.45 -11.51
CA ARG A 440 16.77 15.95 -10.40
C ARG A 440 16.65 16.88 -9.20
N LEU A 441 16.25 16.33 -8.06
CA LEU A 441 16.00 17.05 -6.81
C LEU A 441 16.67 16.31 -5.66
N ALA A 442 17.20 17.07 -4.69
CA ALA A 442 17.68 16.52 -3.43
C ALA A 442 16.85 17.09 -2.26
N LEU A 443 16.48 16.25 -1.31
CA LEU A 443 15.79 16.60 -0.07
C LEU A 443 16.68 16.27 1.12
N ALA A 444 17.23 17.30 1.77
CA ALA A 444 18.15 17.16 2.88
C ALA A 444 17.53 17.57 4.22
N GLY A 445 18.05 17.07 5.34
CA GLY A 445 17.59 17.49 6.67
C GLY A 445 17.86 16.48 7.77
N ALA A 446 17.54 16.85 9.01
CA ALA A 446 17.82 16.02 10.17
C ALA A 446 17.12 14.64 10.12
N PRO A 447 17.67 13.60 10.79
CA PRO A 447 16.99 12.32 10.93
C PRO A 447 15.63 12.45 11.63
N GLY A 448 14.61 11.78 11.11
CA GLY A 448 13.25 11.79 11.68
C GLY A 448 12.37 12.98 11.27
N ILE A 449 12.91 13.97 10.55
CA ILE A 449 12.20 15.21 10.17
C ILE A 449 11.07 15.01 9.14
N GLY A 450 10.88 13.80 8.62
CA GLY A 450 9.76 13.48 7.72
C GLY A 450 10.11 13.41 6.22
N LYS A 451 11.39 13.45 5.84
CA LYS A 451 11.83 13.39 4.42
C LYS A 451 11.24 12.23 3.61
N THR A 452 11.34 11.01 4.13
CA THR A 452 10.77 9.82 3.48
C THR A 452 9.26 9.95 3.29
N ARG A 453 8.54 10.51 4.27
CA ARG A 453 7.09 10.75 4.18
C ARG A 453 6.77 11.82 3.13
N ALA A 454 7.55 12.88 3.04
CA ALA A 454 7.40 13.91 2.01
C ALA A 454 7.57 13.33 0.60
N ALA A 455 8.58 12.47 0.39
CA ALA A 455 8.79 11.78 -0.88
C ALA A 455 7.63 10.84 -1.25
N HIS A 456 7.11 10.07 -0.29
CA HIS A 456 5.93 9.21 -0.49
C HIS A 456 4.70 10.02 -0.90
N ARG A 457 4.44 11.14 -0.22
CA ARG A 457 3.31 12.03 -0.52
C ARG A 457 3.45 12.71 -1.87
N LEU A 458 4.66 13.16 -2.23
CA LEU A 458 4.93 13.75 -3.54
C LEU A 458 4.68 12.74 -4.66
N ALA A 459 5.26 11.54 -4.58
CA ALA A 459 5.08 10.50 -5.59
C ALA A 459 3.61 10.10 -5.76
N LEU A 460 2.88 9.96 -4.64
CA LEU A 460 1.45 9.69 -4.69
C LEU A 460 0.65 10.84 -5.32
N ALA A 461 0.94 12.09 -4.96
CA ALA A 461 0.26 13.24 -5.55
C ALA A 461 0.50 13.34 -7.06
N LEU A 462 1.73 13.06 -7.52
CA LEU A 462 2.07 12.99 -8.94
C LEU A 462 1.31 11.86 -9.66
N ALA A 463 1.20 10.68 -9.03
CA ALA A 463 0.46 9.55 -9.58
C ALA A 463 -1.05 9.83 -9.65
N CYS A 464 -1.63 10.42 -8.60
CA CYS A 464 -3.05 10.82 -8.56
C CYS A 464 -3.37 11.89 -9.61
N ALA A 465 -2.43 12.80 -9.88
CA ALA A 465 -2.52 13.81 -10.93
C ALA A 465 -2.21 13.26 -12.33
N GLY A 466 -1.89 11.97 -12.48
CA GLY A 466 -1.53 11.36 -13.77
C GLY A 466 -0.27 11.92 -14.41
N ARG A 467 0.63 12.53 -13.62
CA ARG A 467 1.89 13.13 -14.10
C ARG A 467 3.05 12.13 -14.19
N ILE A 468 2.84 10.91 -13.69
CA ILE A 468 3.78 9.81 -13.78
C ILE A 468 3.04 8.50 -14.05
N ASP A 469 3.68 7.62 -14.81
CA ASP A 469 3.21 6.27 -15.10
C ASP A 469 3.54 5.32 -13.94
N HIS A 470 4.77 5.44 -13.41
CA HIS A 470 5.27 4.63 -12.31
C HIS A 470 6.15 5.43 -11.36
N ALA A 471 6.19 5.04 -10.09
CA ALA A 471 7.20 5.50 -9.16
C ALA A 471 7.93 4.31 -8.54
N PHE A 472 9.25 4.44 -8.37
CA PHE A 472 10.11 3.43 -7.77
C PHE A 472 10.81 4.01 -6.55
N TYR A 473 10.73 3.32 -5.43
CA TYR A 473 11.39 3.69 -4.18
C TYR A 473 12.51 2.69 -3.86
N PHE A 474 13.72 3.20 -3.64
CA PHE A 474 14.90 2.42 -3.31
C PHE A 474 15.50 2.89 -1.98
N ASP A 475 15.62 1.98 -1.01
CA ASP A 475 16.17 2.27 0.33
C ASP A 475 17.64 1.83 0.43
N PHE A 476 18.56 2.79 0.35
CA PHE A 476 20.01 2.53 0.38
C PHE A 476 20.56 2.28 1.80
N ARG A 477 19.71 2.30 2.85
CA ARG A 477 20.15 1.95 4.21
C ARG A 477 20.50 0.49 4.37
N GLU A 478 19.72 -0.37 3.72
CA GLU A 478 19.75 -1.81 3.93
C GLU A 478 20.58 -2.52 2.85
N THR A 479 20.69 -1.93 1.66
CA THR A 479 21.33 -2.56 0.50
C THR A 479 22.01 -1.52 -0.36
N SER A 480 23.20 -1.84 -0.88
CA SER A 480 23.85 -1.04 -1.92
C SER A 480 23.31 -1.45 -3.29
N TYR A 481 22.73 -0.50 -4.03
CA TYR A 481 22.25 -0.72 -5.39
C TYR A 481 23.27 -0.20 -6.40
N THR A 482 23.52 -0.99 -7.45
CA THR A 482 24.23 -0.54 -8.66
C THR A 482 23.20 -0.14 -9.72
N ALA A 483 23.64 0.56 -10.77
CA ALA A 483 22.80 0.90 -11.93
C ALA A 483 22.10 -0.35 -12.51
N ARG A 484 22.87 -1.44 -12.64
CA ARG A 484 22.36 -2.75 -13.07
C ARG A 484 21.30 -3.29 -12.12
N HIS A 485 21.53 -3.30 -10.81
CA HIS A 485 20.53 -3.79 -9.83
C HIS A 485 19.18 -3.07 -9.99
N LEU A 486 19.20 -1.75 -10.13
CA LEU A 486 17.97 -0.97 -10.30
C LEU A 486 17.21 -1.38 -11.58
N LEU A 487 17.92 -1.48 -12.72
CA LEU A 487 17.30 -1.88 -13.99
C LEU A 487 16.76 -3.32 -13.96
N GLN A 488 17.47 -4.24 -13.31
CA GLN A 488 17.00 -5.63 -13.14
C GLN A 488 15.75 -5.71 -12.26
N MET A 489 15.63 -4.85 -11.24
CA MET A 489 14.42 -4.75 -10.42
C MET A 489 13.24 -4.11 -11.16
N ILE A 490 13.51 -3.18 -12.08
CA ILE A 490 12.49 -2.50 -12.88
C ILE A 490 11.99 -3.38 -14.04
N ALA A 491 12.85 -4.18 -14.68
CA ALA A 491 12.51 -4.95 -15.87
C ALA A 491 11.21 -5.78 -15.74
N PRO A 492 10.97 -6.56 -14.67
CA PRO A 492 9.74 -7.35 -14.52
C PRO A 492 8.47 -6.52 -14.47
N VAL A 493 8.54 -5.29 -13.92
CA VAL A 493 7.41 -4.35 -13.85
C VAL A 493 6.99 -3.92 -15.25
N LEU A 494 7.96 -3.81 -16.16
CA LEU A 494 7.75 -3.47 -17.56
C LEU A 494 7.43 -4.70 -18.44
N GLY A 495 7.24 -5.89 -17.83
CA GLY A 495 7.01 -7.13 -18.56
C GLY A 495 8.26 -7.66 -19.29
N LEU A 496 9.46 -7.23 -18.87
CA LEU A 496 10.75 -7.63 -19.44
C LEU A 496 11.48 -8.61 -18.52
N PRO A 497 12.30 -9.54 -19.05
CA PRO A 497 13.09 -10.44 -18.23
C PRO A 497 14.25 -9.71 -17.52
N ALA A 498 14.53 -10.10 -16.28
CA ALA A 498 15.49 -9.41 -15.39
C ALA A 498 16.97 -9.52 -15.84
N ASP A 499 17.28 -10.33 -16.84
CA ASP A 499 18.62 -10.48 -17.42
C ASP A 499 18.93 -9.44 -18.52
N ARG A 500 17.95 -8.60 -18.90
CA ARG A 500 18.08 -7.59 -19.97
C ARG A 500 17.93 -6.14 -19.47
N PRO A 501 18.91 -5.60 -18.72
CA PRO A 501 18.83 -4.25 -18.15
C PRO A 501 18.76 -3.13 -19.20
N GLU A 502 19.40 -3.31 -20.37
CA GLU A 502 19.35 -2.31 -21.45
C GLU A 502 17.94 -2.15 -22.04
N ALA A 503 17.22 -3.25 -22.23
CA ALA A 503 15.84 -3.23 -22.71
C ALA A 503 14.91 -2.47 -21.74
N ALA A 504 15.15 -2.63 -20.43
CA ALA A 504 14.42 -1.86 -19.42
C ALA A 504 14.73 -0.35 -19.52
N ARG A 505 16.00 0.01 -19.74
CA ARG A 505 16.40 1.41 -19.95
C ARG A 505 15.73 2.04 -21.17
N ASP A 506 15.66 1.31 -22.29
CA ASP A 506 15.02 1.81 -23.51
C ASP A 506 13.49 1.92 -23.35
N ALA A 507 12.85 0.96 -22.68
CA ALA A 507 11.42 1.02 -22.39
C ALA A 507 11.05 2.21 -21.50
N LEU A 508 11.89 2.54 -20.50
CA LEU A 508 11.68 3.69 -19.62
C LEU A 508 11.59 5.02 -20.38
N ARG A 509 12.32 5.21 -21.49
CA ARG A 509 12.27 6.45 -22.29
C ARG A 509 10.88 6.81 -22.83
N SER A 510 10.00 5.82 -22.95
CA SER A 510 8.61 6.04 -23.41
C SER A 510 7.65 6.42 -22.29
N LEU A 511 8.11 6.42 -21.04
CA LEU A 511 7.31 6.62 -19.83
C LEU A 511 7.78 7.87 -19.07
N GLN A 512 6.95 8.33 -18.14
CA GLN A 512 7.29 9.34 -17.15
C GLN A 512 7.35 8.69 -15.77
N CYS A 513 8.56 8.40 -15.30
CA CYS A 513 8.75 7.75 -13.99
C CYS A 513 9.23 8.73 -12.91
N CYS A 514 8.99 8.37 -11.65
CA CYS A 514 9.57 9.01 -10.47
C CYS A 514 10.45 8.03 -9.69
N PHE A 515 11.72 8.34 -9.50
CA PHE A 515 12.69 7.52 -8.78
C PHE A 515 13.05 8.20 -7.46
N VAL A 516 12.79 7.53 -6.34
CA VAL A 516 13.12 8.01 -5.00
C VAL A 516 14.27 7.19 -4.44
N LEU A 517 15.38 7.83 -4.11
CA LEU A 517 16.58 7.21 -3.54
C LEU A 517 16.72 7.65 -2.08
N ASP A 518 16.35 6.78 -1.12
CA ASP A 518 16.41 7.12 0.31
C ASP A 518 17.79 6.79 0.92
N GLN A 519 18.43 7.81 1.53
CA GLN A 519 19.70 7.72 2.26
C GLN A 519 20.88 7.19 1.46
N ARG A 520 21.06 7.71 0.25
CA ARG A 520 22.30 7.51 -0.50
C ARG A 520 23.48 8.01 0.35
N LYS A 521 24.42 7.13 0.67
CA LYS A 521 25.70 7.53 1.27
C LYS A 521 26.71 7.72 0.15
N ASP A 522 27.44 8.83 0.15
CA ASP A 522 28.66 9.00 -0.66
C ASP A 522 29.84 8.14 -0.15
N ALA A 523 29.57 7.11 0.66
CA ALA A 523 30.61 6.28 1.25
C ALA A 523 31.05 5.20 0.25
N ALA A 524 32.31 5.25 -0.14
CA ALA A 524 33.01 4.17 -0.81
C ALA A 524 32.63 2.79 -0.22
N PRO A 525 32.35 1.78 -1.05
CA PRO A 525 31.97 0.46 -0.57
C PRO A 525 33.10 -0.13 0.32
N PRO A 526 32.78 -0.88 1.39
CA PRO A 526 33.78 -1.38 2.34
C PRO A 526 34.73 -2.45 1.81
N ASP A 527 34.59 -2.91 0.56
CA ASP A 527 35.40 -4.00 0.01
C ASP A 527 35.93 -3.65 -1.38
N GLU A 528 37.16 -3.11 -1.43
CA GLU A 528 37.95 -3.00 -2.66
C GLU A 528 38.24 -4.37 -3.30
N ALA A 529 38.17 -5.46 -2.52
CA ALA A 529 38.38 -6.83 -3.01
C ALA A 529 37.21 -7.36 -3.87
N ALA A 530 35.98 -6.89 -3.67
CA ALA A 530 34.82 -7.32 -4.45
C ALA A 530 34.63 -6.54 -5.77
N ARG A 531 35.35 -5.42 -5.93
CA ARG A 531 35.33 -4.58 -7.15
C ARG A 531 36.09 -5.23 -8.31
N GLN A 532 37.24 -5.85 -8.06
CA GLN A 532 38.10 -6.36 -9.14
C GLN A 532 37.50 -7.51 -9.96
N ASP A 533 36.63 -8.33 -9.36
CA ASP A 533 35.94 -9.42 -10.09
C ASP A 533 34.58 -9.00 -10.69
N ARG A 534 34.01 -7.85 -10.30
CA ARG A 534 32.69 -7.36 -10.79
C ARG A 534 32.80 -6.26 -11.85
N ASP A 535 33.84 -5.43 -11.79
CA ASP A 535 34.00 -4.27 -12.69
C ASP A 535 34.31 -4.68 -14.16
N ALA A 536 34.75 -5.93 -14.41
CA ALA A 536 35.04 -6.41 -15.77
C ALA A 536 33.79 -6.76 -16.61
N ALA A 537 32.60 -6.85 -16.01
CA ALA A 537 31.35 -7.20 -16.70
C ALA A 537 30.33 -6.03 -16.79
N ASP A 538 30.59 -4.90 -16.13
CA ASP A 538 29.63 -3.80 -15.92
C ASP A 538 29.87 -2.55 -16.80
N GLU A 539 30.82 -2.59 -17.75
CA GLU A 539 31.18 -1.46 -18.63
C GLU A 539 30.02 -0.95 -19.53
N SER A 540 28.99 -1.76 -19.77
CA SER A 540 27.89 -1.42 -20.70
C SER A 540 26.80 -0.50 -20.13
N VAL A 541 26.58 -0.51 -18.80
CA VAL A 541 25.44 0.19 -18.17
C VAL A 541 25.82 1.58 -17.62
N GLY A 542 27.11 1.83 -17.39
CA GLY A 542 27.63 3.08 -16.82
C GLY A 542 27.51 3.15 -15.30
N THR A 543 27.93 4.27 -14.70
CA THR A 543 27.82 4.47 -13.26
C THR A 543 26.37 4.76 -12.83
N LEU A 544 26.08 4.64 -11.53
CA LEU A 544 24.76 5.02 -11.01
C LEU A 544 24.44 6.49 -11.29
N ASP A 545 25.42 7.39 -11.16
CA ASP A 545 25.20 8.81 -11.47
C ASP A 545 24.89 9.05 -12.95
N ASP A 546 25.59 8.35 -13.87
CA ASP A 546 25.31 8.43 -15.30
C ASP A 546 23.87 7.99 -15.63
N LEU A 547 23.38 6.94 -14.94
CA LEU A 547 22.01 6.47 -15.08
C LEU A 547 21.00 7.50 -14.58
N LEU A 548 21.23 8.09 -13.41
CA LEU A 548 20.34 9.10 -12.81
C LEU A 548 20.30 10.39 -13.63
N GLU A 549 21.44 10.84 -14.17
CA GLU A 549 21.51 11.97 -15.09
C GLU A 549 20.79 11.68 -16.40
N GLY A 550 20.97 10.47 -16.93
CA GLY A 550 20.22 9.99 -18.10
C GLY A 550 18.72 10.02 -17.86
N TRP A 551 18.24 9.51 -16.73
CA TRP A 551 16.82 9.54 -16.37
C TRP A 551 16.26 10.96 -16.25
N ALA A 552 17.00 11.87 -15.62
CA ALA A 552 16.58 13.26 -15.53
C ALA A 552 16.54 13.95 -16.91
N ALA A 553 17.49 13.64 -17.80
CA ALA A 553 17.52 14.15 -19.17
C ALA A 553 16.38 13.60 -20.05
N ASP A 554 16.00 12.33 -19.83
CA ASP A 554 14.83 11.69 -20.46
C ASP A 554 13.49 12.21 -19.90
N GLY A 555 13.52 13.15 -18.94
CA GLY A 555 12.35 13.82 -18.38
C GLY A 555 11.74 13.14 -17.16
N HIS A 556 12.34 12.08 -16.64
CA HIS A 556 11.93 11.43 -15.40
C HIS A 556 12.22 12.32 -14.18
N ILE A 557 11.53 12.05 -13.07
CA ILE A 557 11.78 12.71 -11.80
C ILE A 557 12.73 11.85 -10.98
N VAL A 558 13.83 12.41 -10.52
CA VAL A 558 14.81 11.76 -9.63
C VAL A 558 14.86 12.55 -8.34
N LEU A 559 14.50 11.92 -7.23
CA LEU A 559 14.49 12.49 -5.88
C LEU A 559 15.48 11.76 -4.99
N GLU A 560 16.56 12.44 -4.62
CA GLU A 560 17.57 11.96 -3.68
C GLU A 560 17.25 12.45 -2.27
N ILE A 561 17.22 11.56 -1.28
CA ILE A 561 16.99 11.93 0.13
C ILE A 561 18.31 11.82 0.88
N GLU A 562 18.77 12.96 1.39
CA GLU A 562 20.10 13.12 1.97
C GLU A 562 20.02 13.52 3.45
N ARG A 563 21.12 13.28 4.18
CA ARG A 563 21.27 13.76 5.55
C ARG A 563 21.75 15.20 5.59
N GLU A 564 22.79 15.49 4.81
CA GLU A 564 23.44 16.79 4.73
C GLU A 564 23.00 17.51 3.46
N ALA A 565 23.01 18.85 3.48
CA ALA A 565 22.51 19.64 2.38
C ALA A 565 23.61 19.96 1.38
N GLY A 566 23.51 19.41 0.17
CA GLY A 566 24.23 19.92 -0.98
C GLY A 566 23.77 21.33 -1.38
N ALA A 567 24.54 22.00 -2.25
CA ALA A 567 24.27 23.38 -2.69
C ALA A 567 22.90 23.59 -3.39
N HIS A 568 22.27 22.50 -3.86
CA HIS A 568 20.99 22.51 -4.57
C HIS A 568 19.89 21.73 -3.84
N ALA A 569 20.14 21.25 -2.62
CA ALA A 569 19.18 20.48 -1.86
C ALA A 569 18.09 21.38 -1.26
N ILE A 570 16.84 20.92 -1.32
CA ILE A 570 15.72 21.49 -0.59
C ILE A 570 15.84 21.01 0.86
N LEU A 571 15.81 21.94 1.81
CA LEU A 571 15.90 21.64 3.23
C LEU A 571 14.53 21.29 3.79
N ALA A 572 14.39 20.09 4.35
CA ALA A 572 13.22 19.73 5.17
C ALA A 572 13.31 20.45 6.52
N THR A 573 12.33 21.31 6.79
CA THR A 573 12.21 22.06 8.04
C THR A 573 11.48 21.24 9.11
N PRO A 574 11.76 21.50 10.41
CA PRO A 574 10.91 21.00 11.49
C PRO A 574 9.48 21.52 11.36
N LEU A 575 8.52 20.74 11.85
CA LEU A 575 7.13 21.15 11.93
C LEU A 575 7.01 22.42 12.77
N SER A 576 6.22 23.37 12.28
CA SER A 576 5.79 24.52 13.06
C SER A 576 5.01 24.08 14.32
N GLU A 577 4.83 24.98 15.28
CA GLU A 577 4.05 24.69 16.48
C GLU A 577 2.60 24.25 16.16
N PRO A 578 1.85 24.92 15.26
CA PRO A 578 0.50 24.48 14.88
C PRO A 578 0.47 23.08 14.27
N GLU A 579 1.44 22.76 13.39
CA GLU A 579 1.56 21.42 12.78
C GLU A 579 1.91 20.35 13.82
N SER A 580 2.81 20.68 14.74
CA SER A 580 3.21 19.78 15.83
C SER A 580 2.03 19.44 16.74
N ARG A 581 1.24 20.46 17.13
CA ARG A 581 0.01 20.27 17.93
C ARG A 581 -1.03 19.45 17.18
N ARG A 582 -1.23 19.70 15.88
CA ARG A 582 -2.17 18.94 15.05
C ARG A 582 -1.76 17.48 14.92
N LEU A 583 -0.49 17.21 14.63
CA LEU A 583 0.05 15.85 14.58
C LEU A 583 -0.18 15.12 15.91
N ALA A 584 0.16 15.76 17.03
CA ALA A 584 0.00 15.17 18.35
C ALA A 584 -1.46 14.85 18.71
N ARG A 585 -2.40 15.76 18.42
CA ARG A 585 -3.83 15.52 18.63
C ARG A 585 -4.35 14.36 17.82
N ARG A 586 -4.00 14.31 16.53
CA ARG A 586 -4.42 13.24 15.64
C ARG A 586 -3.95 11.89 16.16
N LEU A 587 -2.69 11.81 16.57
CA LEU A 587 -2.12 10.61 17.17
C LEU A 587 -2.82 10.23 18.48
N ALA A 588 -3.16 11.21 19.33
CA ALA A 588 -3.93 10.96 20.55
C ALA A 588 -5.35 10.44 20.24
N SER A 589 -6.05 11.02 19.24
CA SER A 589 -7.39 10.58 18.85
C SER A 589 -7.41 9.18 18.23
N GLN A 590 -6.34 8.77 17.53
CA GLN A 590 -6.19 7.42 16.99
C GLN A 590 -6.03 6.36 18.10
N SER A 591 -5.66 6.78 19.31
CA SER A 591 -5.57 5.94 20.49
C SER A 591 -6.85 5.96 21.35
N ASP A 592 -7.99 6.40 20.80
CA ASP A 592 -9.28 6.60 21.51
C ASP A 592 -9.17 7.51 22.75
N ARG A 593 -8.31 8.53 22.70
CA ARG A 593 -8.11 9.45 23.83
C ARG A 593 -8.92 10.72 23.67
N GLU A 594 -9.54 11.13 24.76
CA GLU A 594 -10.02 12.50 24.90
C GLU A 594 -8.84 13.47 24.84
N PRO A 595 -9.02 14.66 24.23
CA PRO A 595 -7.99 15.69 24.24
C PRO A 595 -7.60 16.03 25.69
N PRO A 596 -6.32 16.35 25.95
CA PRO A 596 -5.85 16.54 27.31
C PRO A 596 -6.67 17.60 28.04
N PRO A 597 -7.12 17.33 29.28
CA PRO A 597 -7.85 18.30 30.09
C PRO A 597 -7.07 19.62 30.20
N ALA A 598 -7.76 20.75 30.39
CA ALA A 598 -7.12 22.06 30.50
C ALA A 598 -5.95 22.10 31.51
N ALA A 599 -6.05 21.31 32.60
CA ALA A 599 -5.03 21.17 33.62
C ALA A 599 -3.70 20.51 33.14
N GLN A 600 -3.72 19.73 32.07
CA GLN A 600 -2.53 19.04 31.51
C GLN A 600 -1.92 19.77 30.31
N ARG A 601 -2.50 20.90 29.87
CA ARG A 601 -2.02 21.66 28.70
C ARG A 601 -0.57 22.12 28.83
N ALA A 602 -0.15 22.54 30.02
CA ALA A 602 1.22 22.99 30.25
C ALA A 602 2.26 21.87 30.04
N GLY A 603 1.94 20.64 30.48
CA GLY A 603 2.78 19.47 30.27
C GLY A 603 2.90 19.08 28.80
N TRP A 604 1.79 19.12 28.08
CA TRP A 604 1.76 18.86 26.63
C TRP A 604 2.54 19.89 25.83
N ASP A 605 2.43 21.17 26.18
CA ASP A 605 3.18 22.23 25.51
C ASP A 605 4.68 22.10 25.78
N ALA A 606 5.07 21.72 27.00
CA ALA A 606 6.47 21.40 27.32
C ALA A 606 6.99 20.18 26.55
N LEU A 607 6.16 19.15 26.36
CA LEU A 607 6.49 17.95 25.58
C LEU A 607 6.71 18.27 24.11
N LEU A 608 5.81 19.05 23.49
CA LEU A 608 5.94 19.44 22.09
C LEU A 608 7.14 20.36 21.86
N ALA A 609 7.40 21.28 22.79
CA ALA A 609 8.60 22.11 22.76
C ALA A 609 9.89 21.26 22.83
N ALA A 610 9.91 20.22 23.67
CA ALA A 610 11.04 19.29 23.76
C ALA A 610 11.25 18.44 22.49
N CYS A 611 10.20 18.23 21.70
CA CYS A 611 10.30 17.53 20.41
C CYS A 611 10.86 18.42 19.29
N ALA A 612 10.91 19.74 19.48
CA ALA A 612 11.45 20.73 18.53
C ALA A 612 10.94 20.56 17.09
N GLY A 613 9.65 20.25 16.92
CA GLY A 613 9.02 20.07 15.60
C GLY A 613 9.44 18.79 14.86
N ASN A 614 10.17 17.86 15.48
CA ASN A 614 10.56 16.60 14.83
C ASN A 614 9.36 15.62 14.83
N PRO A 615 8.78 15.26 13.66
CA PRO A 615 7.59 14.40 13.58
C PRO A 615 7.78 13.06 14.26
N LEU A 616 8.96 12.44 14.11
CA LEU A 616 9.24 11.16 14.74
C LEU A 616 9.25 11.29 16.27
N LEU A 617 9.88 12.33 16.81
CA LEU A 617 9.88 12.53 18.26
C LEU A 617 8.47 12.79 18.78
N ILE A 618 7.65 13.55 18.06
CA ILE A 618 6.23 13.78 18.43
C ILE A 618 5.47 12.45 18.41
N GLU A 619 5.58 11.66 17.35
CA GLU A 619 4.96 10.33 17.24
C GLU A 619 5.33 9.42 18.43
N ARG A 620 6.62 9.41 18.81
CA ARG A 620 7.10 8.59 19.92
C ARG A 620 6.75 9.18 21.28
N ALA A 621 6.78 10.49 21.45
CA ALA A 621 6.45 11.18 22.69
C ALA A 621 4.97 11.03 23.06
N VAL A 622 4.08 11.20 22.08
CA VAL A 622 2.62 10.97 22.26
C VAL A 622 2.35 9.52 22.63
N ALA A 623 3.02 8.57 21.97
CA ALA A 623 2.91 7.16 22.33
C ALA A 623 3.49 6.88 23.74
N LEU A 624 4.56 7.55 24.16
CA LEU A 624 5.12 7.37 25.52
C LEU A 624 4.23 7.95 26.61
N SER A 625 3.36 8.92 26.29
CA SER A 625 2.47 9.55 27.26
C SER A 625 1.37 8.62 27.80
N GLU A 626 1.27 7.36 27.34
CA GLU A 626 0.46 6.34 28.03
C GLU A 626 1.08 5.89 29.36
N LEU A 627 2.40 6.04 29.48
CA LEU A 627 3.19 5.38 30.53
C LEU A 627 3.70 6.40 31.54
N ASP A 628 4.15 7.55 31.03
CA ASP A 628 4.78 8.59 31.83
C ASP A 628 4.04 9.93 31.63
N SER A 629 4.19 10.83 32.60
CA SER A 629 3.66 12.19 32.47
C SER A 629 4.34 12.93 31.30
N PRO A 630 3.63 13.79 30.55
CA PRO A 630 4.23 14.61 29.49
C PRO A 630 5.48 15.37 29.96
N GLU A 631 5.50 15.83 31.21
CA GLU A 631 6.63 16.54 31.82
C GLU A 631 7.87 15.65 31.98
N THR A 632 7.69 14.41 32.45
CA THR A 632 8.77 13.42 32.58
C THR A 632 9.38 13.10 31.22
N ILE A 633 8.55 12.91 30.20
CA ILE A 633 9.01 12.61 28.83
C ILE A 633 9.74 13.83 28.26
N ALA A 634 9.20 15.04 28.46
CA ALA A 634 9.83 16.28 28.02
C ALA A 634 11.21 16.51 28.66
N ALA A 635 11.38 16.12 29.94
CA ALA A 635 12.68 16.17 30.62
C ALA A 635 13.66 15.15 30.02
N GLY A 636 13.24 13.90 29.84
CA GLY A 636 14.07 12.84 29.24
C GLY A 636 14.51 13.14 27.80
N LEU A 637 13.62 13.73 26.99
CA LEU A 637 13.97 14.20 25.64
C LEU A 637 15.05 15.29 25.68
N ARG A 638 14.93 16.27 26.57
CA ARG A 638 15.93 17.35 26.71
C ARG A 638 17.27 16.88 27.23
N GLU A 639 17.28 15.89 28.11
CA GLU A 639 18.50 15.36 28.72
C GLU A 639 19.27 14.41 27.79
N HIS A 640 18.56 13.57 27.04
CA HIS A 640 19.18 12.45 26.35
C HIS A 640 19.09 12.49 24.82
N VAL A 641 18.26 13.35 24.22
CA VAL A 641 18.05 13.38 22.77
C VAL A 641 18.68 14.62 22.15
N SER A 642 19.61 14.39 21.22
CA SER A 642 20.23 15.45 20.42
C SER A 642 19.40 15.72 19.17
N PRO A 643 19.05 16.98 18.84
CA PRO A 643 18.33 17.31 17.61
C PRO A 643 19.06 16.87 16.32
N LEU A 644 20.39 16.82 16.33
CA LEU A 644 21.22 16.45 15.17
C LEU A 644 21.14 14.94 14.85
N ASP A 645 20.90 14.12 15.88
CA ASP A 645 20.84 12.65 15.80
C ASP A 645 19.62 12.13 16.57
N ALA A 646 18.48 12.79 16.37
CA ALA A 646 17.26 12.58 17.17
C ALA A 646 16.82 11.11 17.21
N VAL A 647 16.89 10.41 16.06
CA VAL A 647 16.53 8.98 15.97
C VAL A 647 17.44 8.13 16.85
N GLU A 648 18.75 8.30 16.71
CA GLU A 648 19.75 7.43 17.34
C GLU A 648 19.83 7.67 18.84
N THR A 649 19.88 8.94 19.24
CA THR A 649 19.93 9.32 20.66
C THR A 649 18.62 8.98 21.38
N PHE A 650 17.46 9.11 20.72
CA PHE A 650 16.19 8.61 21.25
C PHE A 650 16.22 7.08 21.45
N LEU A 651 16.63 6.31 20.44
CA LEU A 651 16.74 4.85 20.56
C LEU A 651 17.76 4.44 21.63
N ALA A 652 18.88 5.15 21.78
CA ALA A 652 19.86 4.91 22.82
C ALA A 652 19.29 5.16 24.23
N TRP A 653 18.51 6.23 24.40
CA TRP A 653 17.79 6.49 25.64
C TRP A 653 16.78 5.38 25.95
N ARG A 654 15.92 5.03 24.98
CA ARG A 654 14.90 3.98 25.18
C ARG A 654 15.53 2.61 25.39
N TRP A 655 16.63 2.31 24.71
CA TRP A 655 17.43 1.10 24.93
C TRP A 655 17.88 0.98 26.39
N ARG A 656 18.37 2.07 27.01
CA ARG A 656 18.79 2.04 28.43
C ARG A 656 17.65 1.77 29.40
N SER A 657 16.42 2.09 29.02
CA SER A 657 15.23 1.84 29.85
C SER A 657 14.69 0.40 29.76
N LEU A 658 15.20 -0.42 28.84
CA LEU A 658 14.79 -1.82 28.72
C LEU A 658 15.47 -2.70 29.79
N PRO A 659 14.74 -3.68 30.38
CA PRO A 659 15.34 -4.69 31.24
C PRO A 659 16.49 -5.44 30.55
N ALA A 660 17.49 -5.88 31.32
CA ALA A 660 18.68 -6.55 30.77
C ALA A 660 18.32 -7.77 29.91
N ALA A 661 17.45 -8.66 30.41
CA ALA A 661 16.97 -9.83 29.66
C ALA A 661 16.26 -9.45 28.36
N SER A 662 15.42 -8.41 28.41
CA SER A 662 14.69 -7.90 27.24
C SER A 662 15.63 -7.36 26.17
N ARG A 663 16.75 -6.73 26.55
CA ARG A 663 17.79 -6.26 25.62
C ARG A 663 18.52 -7.40 24.94
N THR A 664 18.88 -8.44 25.70
CA THR A 664 19.57 -9.63 25.16
C THR A 664 18.72 -10.31 24.09
N VAL A 665 17.44 -10.54 24.38
CA VAL A 665 16.53 -11.21 23.43
C VAL A 665 16.20 -10.30 22.23
N LEU A 666 16.09 -8.98 22.43
CA LEU A 666 15.88 -8.02 21.34
C LEU A 666 17.05 -8.01 20.34
N ARG A 667 18.30 -8.14 20.82
CA ARG A 667 19.48 -8.25 19.94
C ARG A 667 19.44 -9.54 19.12
N ALA A 668 19.16 -10.67 19.75
CA ALA A 668 19.00 -11.94 19.04
C ALA A 668 17.89 -11.86 17.98
N ALA A 669 16.74 -11.25 18.32
CA ALA A 669 15.65 -11.01 17.38
C ALA A 669 16.05 -10.13 16.19
N ALA A 670 16.90 -9.12 16.39
CA ALA A 670 17.36 -8.21 15.34
C ALA A 670 18.33 -8.82 14.32
N ARG A 671 18.93 -9.98 14.65
CA ARG A 671 19.79 -10.76 13.74
C ARG A 671 18.97 -11.58 12.73
N VAL A 672 17.68 -11.79 12.98
CA VAL A 672 16.77 -12.52 12.10
C VAL A 672 15.92 -11.54 11.29
N GLU A 673 16.28 -11.36 10.02
CA GLU A 673 15.51 -10.52 9.10
C GLU A 673 14.12 -11.10 8.83
N GLY A 674 13.12 -10.23 8.69
CA GLY A 674 11.74 -10.65 8.43
C GLY A 674 11.07 -11.41 9.59
N LEU A 675 11.64 -11.39 10.80
CA LEU A 675 11.06 -12.07 11.96
C LEU A 675 9.69 -11.50 12.35
N LEU A 676 8.65 -12.33 12.29
CA LEU A 676 7.39 -12.07 12.98
C LEU A 676 7.55 -12.38 14.46
N LEU A 677 7.31 -11.39 15.31
CA LEU A 677 7.50 -11.50 16.76
C LEU A 677 6.47 -12.44 17.41
N GLU A 678 5.41 -12.79 16.70
CA GLU A 678 4.47 -13.84 17.08
C GLU A 678 5.10 -15.24 17.07
N ILE A 679 6.09 -15.52 16.22
CA ILE A 679 6.72 -16.85 16.13
C ILE A 679 7.40 -17.22 17.46
N PRO A 680 8.31 -16.39 18.02
CA PRO A 680 8.89 -16.69 19.33
C PRO A 680 7.86 -16.64 20.47
N MET A 681 6.84 -15.77 20.36
CA MET A 681 5.75 -15.68 21.33
C MET A 681 4.97 -17.01 21.44
N ILE A 682 4.67 -17.67 20.32
CA ILE A 682 3.95 -18.96 20.27
C ILE A 682 4.73 -20.08 20.97
N ALA A 683 6.06 -20.01 20.99
CA ALA A 683 6.91 -21.00 21.65
C ALA A 683 7.00 -20.77 23.17
N ILE A 684 7.07 -19.50 23.61
CA ILE A 684 7.34 -19.14 25.02
C ILE A 684 6.06 -19.00 25.84
N ASP A 685 5.01 -18.37 25.31
CA ASP A 685 3.83 -17.94 26.08
C ASP A 685 2.77 -19.04 26.25
N ARG A 686 3.21 -20.29 26.17
CA ARG A 686 2.34 -21.45 26.32
C ARG A 686 1.94 -21.66 27.78
N PRO A 687 0.76 -22.26 28.05
CA PRO A 687 0.38 -22.64 29.41
C PRO A 687 1.42 -23.53 30.08
N GLU A 688 2.03 -24.43 29.30
CA GLU A 688 3.20 -25.22 29.68
C GLU A 688 4.41 -24.74 28.86
N PRO A 689 5.42 -24.09 29.47
CA PRO A 689 6.57 -23.56 28.75
C PRO A 689 7.36 -24.67 28.05
N ASP A 690 7.70 -24.48 26.78
CA ASP A 690 8.51 -25.45 26.06
C ASP A 690 9.92 -25.53 26.71
N PRO A 691 10.44 -26.75 26.99
CA PRO A 691 11.76 -26.90 27.59
C PRO A 691 12.89 -26.27 26.77
N ARG A 692 12.73 -26.10 25.45
CA ARG A 692 13.72 -25.44 24.58
C ARG A 692 13.77 -23.93 24.75
N ALA A 693 12.74 -23.31 25.33
CA ALA A 693 12.76 -21.89 25.66
C ALA A 693 13.59 -21.60 26.92
N GLN A 694 13.67 -22.54 27.87
CA GLN A 694 14.32 -22.34 29.18
C GLN A 694 15.81 -21.93 29.10
N PRO A 695 16.64 -22.49 28.21
CA PRO A 695 18.01 -22.03 28.03
C PRO A 695 18.09 -20.54 27.65
N LEU A 696 17.22 -20.07 26.76
CA LEU A 696 17.18 -18.66 26.37
C LEU A 696 16.77 -17.78 27.55
N MET A 697 15.72 -18.16 28.27
CA MET A 697 15.26 -17.42 29.46
C MET A 697 16.36 -17.30 30.51
N THR A 698 17.10 -18.40 30.74
CA THR A 698 18.18 -18.47 31.72
C THR A 698 19.39 -17.63 31.29
N LEU A 699 19.83 -17.77 30.04
CA LEU A 699 20.96 -17.00 29.48
C LEU A 699 20.66 -15.51 29.39
N ALA A 700 19.41 -15.14 29.13
CA ALA A 700 18.97 -13.76 29.16
C ALA A 700 18.91 -13.19 30.60
N GLY A 701 18.91 -14.03 31.64
CA GLY A 701 18.70 -13.60 33.02
C GLY A 701 17.25 -13.20 33.30
N ALA A 702 16.29 -13.87 32.66
CA ALA A 702 14.86 -13.66 32.87
C ALA A 702 14.41 -14.16 34.24
N GLU A 703 13.46 -13.47 34.87
CA GLU A 703 12.84 -13.93 36.10
C GLU A 703 11.92 -15.14 35.83
N ALA A 704 11.75 -16.01 36.82
CA ALA A 704 10.88 -17.17 36.70
C ALA A 704 9.43 -16.74 36.38
N GLY A 705 8.88 -17.28 35.29
CA GLY A 705 7.53 -16.93 34.82
C GLY A 705 7.45 -15.75 33.86
N SER A 706 8.58 -15.15 33.47
CA SER A 706 8.62 -14.13 32.41
C SER A 706 7.98 -14.66 31.12
N ARG A 707 7.18 -13.83 30.44
CA ARG A 707 6.60 -14.13 29.13
C ARG A 707 7.24 -13.31 28.02
N PHE A 708 7.27 -13.85 26.81
CA PHE A 708 7.69 -13.11 25.63
C PHE A 708 6.73 -11.95 25.35
N SER A 709 5.43 -12.12 25.61
CA SER A 709 4.43 -11.03 25.52
C SER A 709 4.84 -9.80 26.35
N ASP A 710 5.46 -10.01 27.51
CA ASP A 710 5.86 -8.92 28.40
C ASP A 710 7.03 -8.15 27.79
N TRP A 711 8.03 -8.85 27.27
CA TRP A 711 9.13 -8.23 26.52
C TRP A 711 8.64 -7.52 25.27
N LEU A 712 7.74 -8.14 24.52
CA LEU A 712 7.15 -7.56 23.31
C LEU A 712 6.39 -6.28 23.63
N ALA A 713 5.62 -6.27 24.72
CA ALA A 713 4.96 -5.06 25.22
C ALA A 713 5.99 -3.98 25.59
N HIS A 714 7.09 -4.34 26.27
CA HIS A 714 8.17 -3.39 26.54
C HIS A 714 8.82 -2.84 25.26
N TRP A 715 9.09 -3.68 24.27
CA TRP A 715 9.68 -3.26 23.00
C TRP A 715 8.75 -2.33 22.21
N GLN A 716 7.46 -2.66 22.17
CA GLN A 716 6.43 -1.83 21.54
C GLN A 716 6.32 -0.47 22.23
N ARG A 717 6.23 -0.46 23.56
CA ARG A 717 6.23 0.76 24.39
C ARG A 717 7.45 1.64 24.17
N ASN A 718 8.61 1.02 23.91
CA ASN A 718 9.88 1.72 23.70
C ASN A 718 10.17 2.06 22.22
N GLY A 719 9.24 1.78 21.31
CA GLY A 719 9.35 2.15 19.91
C GLY A 719 10.22 1.23 19.03
N PHE A 720 10.54 0.03 19.51
CA PHE A 720 11.31 -0.97 18.76
C PHE A 720 10.44 -1.85 17.85
N VAL A 721 9.11 -1.82 18.00
CA VAL A 721 8.17 -2.69 17.27
C VAL A 721 7.26 -1.86 16.39
N ALA A 722 6.94 -2.40 15.21
CA ALA A 722 5.94 -1.91 14.28
C ALA A 722 4.87 -2.99 14.02
N HIS A 723 3.67 -2.56 13.62
CA HIS A 723 2.58 -3.45 13.22
C HIS A 723 2.51 -3.50 11.69
N GLY A 724 2.62 -4.69 11.12
CA GLY A 724 2.44 -4.95 9.69
C GLY A 724 1.15 -5.72 9.43
N LEU A 725 0.87 -6.01 8.16
CA LEU A 725 -0.32 -6.75 7.72
C LEU A 725 -0.37 -8.18 8.31
N HIS A 726 0.79 -8.79 8.54
CA HIS A 726 0.89 -10.19 8.98
C HIS A 726 1.17 -10.35 10.49
N GLY A 727 1.48 -9.26 11.20
CA GLY A 727 1.88 -9.31 12.60
C GLY A 727 2.88 -8.23 13.00
N ARG A 728 3.46 -8.37 14.18
CA ARG A 728 4.43 -7.42 14.73
C ARG A 728 5.84 -7.78 14.27
N HIS A 729 6.59 -6.76 13.86
CA HIS A 729 7.98 -6.88 13.42
C HIS A 729 8.83 -5.82 14.10
N LEU A 730 10.15 -6.02 14.12
CA LEU A 730 11.05 -4.98 14.56
C LEU A 730 10.98 -3.79 13.60
N HIS A 731 10.86 -2.61 14.17
CA HIS A 731 10.74 -1.38 13.40
C HIS A 731 12.01 -1.18 12.57
N ALA A 732 11.89 -0.99 11.25
CA ALA A 732 13.04 -0.91 10.33
C ALA A 732 14.12 0.10 10.78
N ARG A 733 13.69 1.28 11.29
CA ARG A 733 14.61 2.30 11.84
C ARG A 733 15.44 1.85 13.05
N SER A 734 14.99 0.83 13.76
CA SER A 734 15.68 0.30 14.95
C SER A 734 16.75 -0.73 14.60
N LEU A 735 16.63 -1.41 13.45
CA LEU A 735 17.59 -2.46 13.04
C LEU A 735 19.02 -1.91 12.86
N PRO A 736 19.29 -0.78 12.16
CA PRO A 736 20.65 -0.24 12.06
C PRO A 736 21.25 0.17 13.41
N PHE A 737 20.42 0.63 14.35
CA PHE A 737 20.85 0.93 15.70
C PHE A 737 21.26 -0.35 16.44
N LEU A 738 20.41 -1.38 16.41
CA LEU A 738 20.69 -2.66 17.07
C LEU A 738 21.91 -3.38 16.49
N ARG A 739 22.08 -3.35 15.16
CA ARG A 739 23.27 -3.91 14.46
C ARG A 739 24.56 -3.18 14.82
N ARG A 740 24.52 -1.86 14.99
CA ARG A 740 25.70 -1.09 15.44
C ARG A 740 26.07 -1.39 16.88
N LEU A 741 25.08 -1.52 17.76
CA LEU A 741 25.33 -1.98 19.13
C LEU A 741 25.98 -3.37 19.14
N ASP A 742 25.60 -4.23 18.19
CA ASP A 742 26.20 -5.55 17.99
C ASP A 742 27.69 -5.43 17.60
N ALA A 743 27.99 -4.59 16.61
CA ALA A 743 29.34 -4.41 16.09
C ALA A 743 30.30 -3.69 17.07
N GLN A 744 29.76 -2.88 17.98
CA GLN A 744 30.54 -2.09 18.96
C GLN A 744 30.79 -2.83 20.28
N ALA A 745 30.10 -3.93 20.51
CA ALA A 745 30.22 -4.64 21.77
C ALA A 745 31.42 -5.61 21.72
N ASP A 746 32.46 -5.33 22.52
CA ASP A 746 33.61 -6.21 22.80
C ASP A 746 33.13 -7.47 23.55
N LEU A 747 32.37 -8.33 22.88
CA LEU A 747 31.65 -9.42 23.53
C LEU A 747 32.47 -10.68 23.60
N ASP A 748 32.26 -11.39 24.71
CA ASP A 748 32.60 -12.80 24.85
C ASP A 748 31.85 -13.60 23.79
N THR A 749 32.52 -13.86 22.66
CA THR A 749 32.01 -14.59 21.50
C THR A 749 31.28 -15.88 21.88
N GLN A 750 31.64 -16.52 23.01
CA GLN A 750 31.00 -17.76 23.44
C GLN A 750 29.61 -17.55 24.06
N ALA A 751 29.43 -16.50 24.87
CA ALA A 751 28.14 -16.21 25.50
C ALA A 751 27.09 -15.79 24.46
N ASP A 752 27.50 -14.97 23.50
CA ASP A 752 26.63 -14.54 22.39
C ASP A 752 26.24 -15.71 21.48
N ALA A 753 27.19 -16.60 21.14
CA ALA A 753 26.89 -17.81 20.38
C ALA A 753 25.92 -18.74 21.12
N ALA A 754 26.01 -18.83 22.46
CA ALA A 754 25.07 -19.60 23.27
C ALA A 754 23.66 -19.00 23.26
N ILE A 755 23.55 -17.67 23.31
CA ILE A 755 22.27 -16.95 23.20
C ILE A 755 21.67 -17.17 21.82
N ASP A 756 22.45 -17.04 20.75
CA ASP A 756 21.98 -17.24 19.37
C ASP A 756 21.50 -18.67 19.15
N ALA A 757 22.26 -19.66 19.62
CA ALA A 757 21.84 -21.05 19.54
C ALA A 757 20.55 -21.30 20.35
N ALA A 758 20.42 -20.73 21.55
CA ALA A 758 19.20 -20.85 22.35
C ALA A 758 17.99 -20.16 21.68
N PHE A 759 18.20 -18.97 21.10
CA PHE A 759 17.18 -18.23 20.36
C PHE A 759 16.76 -18.98 19.10
N GLY A 760 17.71 -19.51 18.33
CA GLY A 760 17.46 -20.31 17.13
C GLY A 760 16.63 -21.58 17.42
N ARG A 761 16.93 -22.28 18.52
CA ARG A 761 16.14 -23.45 18.96
C ARG A 761 14.71 -23.10 19.34
N MET A 762 14.52 -22.00 20.05
CA MET A 762 13.20 -21.48 20.40
C MET A 762 12.42 -21.04 19.14
N LEU A 763 13.10 -20.35 18.21
CA LEU A 763 12.52 -19.90 16.95
C LEU A 763 12.08 -21.10 16.09
N ALA A 764 12.88 -22.16 16.04
CA ALA A 764 12.55 -23.38 15.33
C ALA A 764 11.29 -24.05 15.90
N GLU A 765 11.12 -24.09 17.22
CA GLU A 765 9.87 -24.58 17.83
C GLU A 765 8.67 -23.70 17.45
N GLY A 766 8.81 -22.37 17.49
CA GLY A 766 7.77 -21.45 17.01
C GLY A 766 7.38 -21.70 15.55
N LEU A 767 8.37 -21.87 14.67
CA LEU A 767 8.17 -22.18 13.26
C LEU A 767 7.46 -23.53 13.06
N ARG A 768 7.83 -24.56 13.83
CA ARG A 768 7.19 -25.88 13.78
C ARG A 768 5.70 -25.77 14.07
N LEU A 769 5.36 -25.06 15.14
CA LEU A 769 3.99 -24.92 15.62
C LEU A 769 3.14 -24.11 14.66
N LEU A 770 3.67 -22.99 14.18
CA LEU A 770 3.00 -22.17 13.19
C LEU A 770 2.80 -22.94 11.88
N SER A 771 3.80 -23.69 11.43
CA SER A 771 3.70 -24.49 10.20
C SER A 771 2.65 -25.59 10.30
N LEU A 772 2.57 -26.29 11.45
CA LEU A 772 1.52 -27.28 11.69
C LEU A 772 0.13 -26.65 11.73
N HIS A 773 0.00 -25.46 12.34
CA HIS A 773 -1.26 -24.73 12.37
C HIS A 773 -1.71 -24.32 10.96
N LEU A 774 -0.81 -23.79 10.13
CA LEU A 774 -1.08 -23.40 8.75
C LEU A 774 -1.33 -24.59 7.82
N ALA A 775 -0.69 -25.73 8.09
CA ALA A 775 -0.95 -26.95 7.34
C ALA A 775 -2.39 -27.47 7.57
N ALA A 776 -2.95 -27.24 8.76
CA ALA A 776 -4.30 -27.61 9.17
C ALA A 776 -5.36 -26.53 8.88
N ASN A 777 -4.99 -25.25 8.95
CA ASN A 777 -5.87 -24.09 8.77
C ASN A 777 -5.31 -23.21 7.67
N ASP A 778 -6.01 -23.11 6.55
CA ASP A 778 -5.53 -22.33 5.43
C ASP A 778 -5.51 -20.82 5.76
N ASN A 779 -4.34 -20.21 5.61
CA ASN A 779 -4.12 -18.77 5.74
C ASN A 779 -3.08 -18.38 4.69
N PRO A 780 -3.52 -18.09 3.44
CA PRO A 780 -2.62 -17.82 2.33
C PRO A 780 -1.66 -16.65 2.59
N PRO A 781 -2.09 -15.51 3.19
CA PRO A 781 -1.19 -14.39 3.47
C PRO A 781 -0.01 -14.77 4.38
N LEU A 782 -0.27 -15.48 5.48
CA LEU A 782 0.77 -15.85 6.43
C LEU A 782 1.66 -16.98 5.90
N THR A 783 1.08 -17.94 5.19
CA THR A 783 1.84 -18.99 4.47
C THR A 783 2.79 -18.37 3.45
N HIS A 784 2.30 -17.43 2.64
CA HIS A 784 3.12 -16.72 1.66
C HIS A 784 4.24 -15.94 2.33
N TYR A 785 3.97 -15.24 3.44
CA TYR A 785 4.99 -14.51 4.20
C TYR A 785 6.12 -15.44 4.69
N LEU A 786 5.79 -16.58 5.29
CA LEU A 786 6.79 -17.52 5.78
C LEU A 786 7.64 -18.09 4.65
N LEU A 787 7.02 -18.41 3.51
CA LEU A 787 7.71 -18.94 2.35
C LEU A 787 8.60 -17.88 1.68
N LEU A 788 8.16 -16.63 1.56
CA LEU A 788 8.99 -15.54 1.05
C LEU A 788 10.24 -15.32 1.90
N ASN A 789 10.13 -15.45 3.22
CA ASN A 789 11.23 -15.25 4.17
C ASN A 789 12.01 -16.54 4.49
N ARG A 790 11.80 -17.63 3.76
CA ARG A 790 12.34 -18.98 4.07
C ARG A 790 13.85 -19.04 4.28
N ARG A 791 14.62 -18.23 3.55
CA ARG A 791 16.08 -18.13 3.69
C ARG A 791 16.51 -17.72 5.11
N HIS A 792 15.71 -16.91 5.80
CA HIS A 792 16.03 -16.39 7.13
C HIS A 792 15.77 -17.44 8.24
N TRP A 793 15.00 -18.49 7.94
CA TRP A 793 14.71 -19.56 8.90
C TRP A 793 15.82 -20.61 8.97
N ARG A 794 16.66 -20.71 7.93
CA ARG A 794 17.75 -21.69 7.81
C ARG A 794 18.61 -21.78 9.08
N GLY A 795 19.03 -20.65 9.63
CA GLY A 795 19.84 -20.59 10.85
C GLY A 795 19.17 -21.22 12.09
N ALA A 796 17.84 -21.12 12.20
CA ALA A 796 17.08 -21.73 13.29
C ALA A 796 17.07 -23.26 13.20
N PHE A 797 16.89 -23.81 11.99
CA PHE A 797 16.99 -25.26 11.77
C PHE A 797 18.42 -25.76 12.06
N GLU A 798 19.43 -25.05 11.55
CA GLU A 798 20.84 -25.41 11.74
C GLU A 798 21.24 -25.37 13.22
N SER A 799 20.66 -24.46 14.01
CA SER A 799 20.86 -24.41 15.47
C SER A 799 20.41 -25.69 16.18
N LEU A 800 19.34 -26.36 15.70
CA LEU A 800 18.91 -27.66 16.22
C LEU A 800 19.84 -28.78 15.76
N TRP A 801 20.32 -28.72 14.52
CA TRP A 801 21.22 -29.73 13.95
C TRP A 801 22.57 -29.74 14.65
N PHE A 802 23.27 -28.60 14.66
CA PHE A 802 24.58 -28.48 15.30
C PHE A 802 24.50 -28.46 16.82
N GLY A 803 23.32 -28.17 17.39
CA GLY A 803 23.04 -28.30 18.83
C GLY A 803 22.82 -29.73 19.31
N GLY A 804 22.85 -30.74 18.42
CA GLY A 804 22.67 -32.14 18.79
C GLY A 804 21.23 -32.51 19.13
N GLU A 805 20.23 -31.83 18.54
CA GLU A 805 18.79 -32.09 18.73
C GLU A 805 18.10 -32.64 17.46
N PRO A 806 18.52 -33.81 16.95
CA PRO A 806 18.07 -34.34 15.65
C PRO A 806 16.56 -34.59 15.56
N ARG A 807 15.91 -35.01 16.66
CA ARG A 807 14.44 -35.17 16.69
C ARG A 807 13.72 -33.84 16.49
N ALA A 808 14.19 -32.81 17.18
CA ALA A 808 13.62 -31.47 17.08
C ALA A 808 13.82 -30.91 15.66
N PHE A 809 15.02 -31.10 15.11
CA PHE A 809 15.35 -30.73 13.73
C PHE A 809 14.38 -31.38 12.74
N LEU A 810 14.24 -32.71 12.78
CA LEU A 810 13.35 -33.44 11.87
C LEU A 810 11.89 -33.00 12.00
N ASN A 811 11.39 -32.82 13.21
CA ASN A 811 10.01 -32.40 13.44
C ASN A 811 9.74 -31.00 12.88
N THR A 812 10.69 -30.08 13.06
CA THR A 812 10.58 -28.71 12.52
C THR A 812 10.69 -28.72 11.01
N LYS A 813 11.69 -29.43 10.45
CA LYS A 813 11.89 -29.58 9.01
C LYS A 813 10.63 -30.14 8.35
N ARG A 814 10.08 -31.25 8.86
CA ARG A 814 8.89 -31.89 8.30
C ARG A 814 7.67 -30.96 8.30
N ALA A 815 7.46 -30.21 9.39
CA ALA A 815 6.34 -29.28 9.47
C ALA A 815 6.46 -28.15 8.43
N PHE A 816 7.65 -27.56 8.29
CA PHE A 816 7.88 -26.47 7.33
C PHE A 816 7.89 -26.98 5.87
N GLU A 817 8.46 -28.16 5.65
CA GLU A 817 8.52 -28.82 4.33
C GLU A 817 7.13 -29.11 3.76
N GLN A 818 6.14 -29.43 4.60
CA GLN A 818 4.76 -29.58 4.14
C GLN A 818 4.23 -28.31 3.48
N LEU A 819 4.56 -27.12 4.03
CA LEU A 819 4.19 -25.85 3.41
C LEU A 819 4.95 -25.61 2.11
N MET A 820 6.26 -25.88 2.09
CA MET A 820 7.08 -25.71 0.89
C MET A 820 6.64 -26.62 -0.26
N ARG A 821 6.32 -27.89 0.01
CA ARG A 821 5.83 -28.83 -1.00
C ARG A 821 4.49 -28.41 -1.59
N ARG A 822 3.56 -27.90 -0.76
CA ARG A 822 2.28 -27.33 -1.25
C ARG A 822 2.49 -26.13 -2.17
N ALA A 823 3.57 -25.36 -1.96
CA ALA A 823 3.94 -24.22 -2.80
C ALA A 823 4.88 -24.57 -3.97
N GLY A 824 5.18 -25.86 -4.21
CA GLY A 824 6.08 -26.28 -5.30
C GLY A 824 7.57 -26.02 -5.04
N LEU A 825 7.97 -25.68 -3.82
CA LEU A 825 9.35 -25.33 -3.44
C LEU A 825 10.17 -26.53 -2.91
N GLY A 826 9.81 -27.75 -3.30
CA GLY A 826 10.47 -28.97 -2.79
C GLY A 826 11.94 -29.09 -3.18
N ALA A 827 12.33 -28.56 -4.35
CA ALA A 827 13.71 -28.62 -4.85
C ALA A 827 14.70 -27.85 -3.94
N GLU A 828 14.30 -26.70 -3.41
CA GLU A 828 15.16 -25.88 -2.53
C GLU A 828 15.53 -26.60 -1.22
N ILE A 829 14.65 -27.47 -0.73
CA ILE A 829 14.94 -28.28 0.46
C ILE A 829 16.05 -29.30 0.16
N ALA A 830 16.04 -29.86 -1.05
CA ALA A 830 17.06 -30.80 -1.48
C ALA A 830 18.42 -30.09 -1.60
N GLU A 831 18.45 -28.90 -2.21
CA GLU A 831 19.65 -28.07 -2.30
C GLU A 831 20.20 -27.69 -0.92
N TRP A 832 19.33 -27.28 0.01
CA TRP A 832 19.75 -26.99 1.38
C TRP A 832 20.26 -28.24 2.11
N SER A 833 19.64 -29.40 1.88
CA SER A 833 20.11 -30.67 2.47
C SER A 833 21.49 -31.07 1.93
N VAL A 834 21.76 -30.85 0.65
CA VAL A 834 23.09 -31.02 0.02
C VAL A 834 24.12 -30.14 0.72
N ASP A 835 23.84 -28.84 0.85
CA ASP A 835 24.72 -27.88 1.53
C ASP A 835 24.98 -28.26 3.00
N LEU A 836 23.93 -28.66 3.75
CA LEU A 836 24.06 -29.01 5.16
C LEU A 836 24.91 -30.27 5.35
N LEU A 837 24.77 -31.26 4.47
CA LEU A 837 25.56 -32.49 4.49
C LEU A 837 27.01 -32.26 4.04
N ALA A 838 27.27 -31.30 3.13
CA ALA A 838 28.65 -30.94 2.78
C ALA A 838 29.43 -30.36 3.98
N ARG A 839 28.73 -29.78 4.95
CA ARG A 839 29.30 -29.25 6.21
C ARG A 839 29.22 -30.22 7.39
N THR A 840 28.67 -31.42 7.20
CA THR A 840 28.48 -32.41 8.27
C THR A 840 29.21 -33.71 7.93
N PRO A 841 29.99 -34.31 8.85
CA PRO A 841 30.58 -35.62 8.60
C PRO A 841 29.51 -36.69 8.34
N ALA A 842 29.89 -37.76 7.64
CA ALA A 842 29.02 -38.92 7.47
C ALA A 842 28.67 -39.54 8.84
N ALA A 843 27.39 -39.85 9.07
CA ALA A 843 26.97 -40.47 10.32
C ALA A 843 27.55 -41.89 10.44
N PRO A 844 28.18 -42.25 11.57
CA PRO A 844 28.69 -43.61 11.79
C PRO A 844 27.52 -44.60 11.85
N ALA A 845 27.65 -45.72 11.12
CA ALA A 845 26.58 -46.71 11.02
C ALA A 845 26.38 -47.54 12.32
N ASP A 846 27.36 -47.53 13.21
CA ASP A 846 27.29 -48.23 14.51
C ASP A 846 26.45 -47.47 15.55
N ASP A 847 26.20 -46.17 15.33
CA ASP A 847 25.51 -45.32 16.29
C ASP A 847 24.01 -45.26 15.94
N ARG A 848 23.19 -46.05 16.66
CA ARG A 848 21.73 -46.16 16.48
C ARG A 848 20.97 -44.96 17.06
N THR A 849 21.55 -43.78 16.93
CA THR A 849 21.05 -42.53 17.49
C THR A 849 20.00 -41.89 16.58
N ASP A 850 19.21 -41.00 17.17
CA ASP A 850 18.31 -40.14 16.39
C ASP A 850 19.08 -39.29 15.35
N GLN A 851 20.38 -39.05 15.60
CA GLN A 851 21.28 -38.33 14.70
C GLN A 851 21.53 -39.10 13.40
N ALA A 852 21.80 -40.40 13.48
CA ALA A 852 21.94 -41.26 12.31
C ALA A 852 20.67 -41.27 11.44
N LEU A 853 19.50 -41.40 12.07
CA LEU A 853 18.22 -41.33 11.36
C LEU A 853 18.00 -39.97 10.70
N ALA A 854 18.31 -38.87 11.40
CA ALA A 854 18.15 -37.53 10.85
C ALA A 854 19.11 -37.26 9.69
N TRP A 855 20.33 -37.78 9.78
CA TRP A 855 21.31 -37.76 8.69
C TRP A 855 20.82 -38.54 7.47
N LEU A 856 20.29 -39.75 7.66
CA LEU A 856 19.73 -40.58 6.58
C LEU A 856 18.54 -39.90 5.88
N VAL A 857 17.67 -39.21 6.64
CA VAL A 857 16.57 -38.44 6.05
C VAL A 857 17.10 -37.30 5.19
N LEU A 858 18.06 -36.51 5.71
CA LEU A 858 18.70 -35.45 4.93
C LEU A 858 19.39 -35.98 3.68
N ALA A 859 20.08 -37.11 3.79
CA ALA A 859 20.75 -37.74 2.66
C ALA A 859 19.75 -38.19 1.59
N GLY A 860 18.61 -38.75 2.02
CA GLY A 860 17.51 -39.09 1.12
C GLY A 860 16.89 -37.88 0.42
N ASP A 861 16.77 -36.74 1.12
CA ASP A 861 16.27 -35.49 0.55
C ASP A 861 17.29 -34.83 -0.40
N ALA A 862 18.58 -34.85 -0.04
CA ALA A 862 19.67 -34.36 -0.88
C ALA A 862 19.67 -35.07 -2.24
N LEU A 863 19.47 -36.39 -2.27
CA LEU A 863 19.39 -37.18 -3.51
C LEU A 863 18.17 -36.86 -4.40
N ALA A 864 17.21 -36.07 -3.93
CA ALA A 864 16.16 -35.53 -4.78
C ALA A 864 16.67 -34.34 -5.64
N GLY A 865 17.75 -33.68 -5.23
CA GLY A 865 18.39 -32.57 -5.94
C GLY A 865 19.21 -32.98 -7.17
N GLY A 866 19.65 -32.00 -7.97
CA GLY A 866 20.48 -32.22 -9.17
C GLY A 866 21.95 -32.49 -8.85
N ASP A 867 22.52 -31.71 -7.93
CA ASP A 867 23.98 -31.63 -7.69
C ASP A 867 24.49 -32.53 -6.55
N SER A 868 23.64 -33.43 -6.05
CA SER A 868 23.94 -34.22 -4.85
C SER A 868 25.08 -35.24 -5.01
N LEU A 869 25.45 -35.59 -6.24
CA LEU A 869 26.42 -36.67 -6.48
C LEU A 869 27.87 -36.31 -6.15
N GLU A 870 28.17 -35.02 -6.02
CA GLU A 870 29.52 -34.48 -5.75
C GLU A 870 29.86 -34.37 -4.25
N VAL A 871 28.91 -34.64 -3.35
CA VAL A 871 29.13 -34.53 -1.91
C VAL A 871 29.84 -35.78 -1.36
N ASP A 872 31.08 -35.62 -0.90
CA ASP A 872 31.89 -36.70 -0.32
C ASP A 872 31.20 -37.42 0.85
N ALA A 873 30.53 -36.67 1.73
CA ALA A 873 29.81 -37.22 2.88
C ALA A 873 28.72 -38.24 2.48
N LEU A 874 28.08 -38.08 1.31
CA LEU A 874 27.10 -39.05 0.80
C LEU A 874 27.79 -40.34 0.34
N ALA A 875 28.95 -40.23 -0.32
CA ALA A 875 29.73 -41.40 -0.75
C ALA A 875 30.32 -42.18 0.44
N GLU A 876 30.83 -41.46 1.45
CA GLU A 876 31.31 -42.04 2.70
C GLU A 876 30.19 -42.70 3.50
N GLY A 877 29.08 -41.98 3.68
CA GLY A 877 27.91 -42.50 4.38
C GLY A 877 27.34 -43.74 3.68
N ALA A 878 27.25 -43.75 2.35
CA ALA A 878 26.77 -44.92 1.63
C ALA A 878 27.65 -46.15 1.83
N ARG A 879 28.99 -46.00 1.86
CA ARG A 879 29.91 -47.10 2.17
C ARG A 879 29.70 -47.63 3.60
N ALA A 880 29.57 -46.74 4.57
CA ALA A 880 29.35 -47.12 5.97
C ALA A 880 28.00 -47.84 6.16
N TRP A 881 26.92 -47.27 5.63
CA TRP A 881 25.58 -47.86 5.72
C TRP A 881 25.44 -49.14 4.90
N ARG A 882 26.13 -49.26 3.77
CA ARG A 882 26.21 -50.51 3.01
C ARG A 882 26.87 -51.62 3.83
N GLY A 883 28.03 -51.35 4.43
CA GLY A 883 28.69 -52.32 5.31
C GLY A 883 27.82 -52.75 6.50
N TRP A 884 27.05 -51.82 7.06
CA TRP A 884 26.08 -52.11 8.12
C TRP A 884 24.89 -52.96 7.63
N LEU A 885 24.30 -52.63 6.47
CA LEU A 885 23.24 -53.43 5.84
C LEU A 885 23.74 -54.85 5.52
N ASP A 886 25.00 -54.97 5.13
CA ASP A 886 25.63 -56.24 4.78
C ASP A 886 25.87 -57.13 6.02
N ALA A 887 26.12 -56.53 7.18
CA ALA A 887 26.35 -57.24 8.44
C ALA A 887 25.07 -57.76 9.13
N HIS A 888 23.87 -57.34 8.69
CA HIS A 888 22.60 -57.68 9.34
C HIS A 888 21.78 -58.71 8.52
N ASP A 889 21.78 -59.98 8.96
CA ASP A 889 21.09 -61.11 8.28
C ASP A 889 19.64 -61.36 8.77
N GLY A 890 19.03 -60.40 9.47
CA GLY A 890 17.57 -60.25 9.48
C GLY A 890 16.79 -60.72 10.72
N SER A 891 17.40 -60.67 11.90
CA SER A 891 16.64 -60.50 13.15
C SER A 891 16.74 -59.03 13.56
N LEU A 892 15.86 -58.19 13.02
CA LEU A 892 15.78 -56.77 13.38
C LEU A 892 14.54 -56.54 14.26
N ASP A 893 14.69 -55.79 15.34
CA ASP A 893 13.54 -55.25 16.06
C ASP A 893 12.82 -54.16 15.22
N ASP A 894 11.65 -53.71 15.67
CA ASP A 894 10.85 -52.71 14.92
C ASP A 894 11.57 -51.37 14.71
N ARG A 895 12.47 -50.99 15.63
CA ARG A 895 13.24 -49.73 15.56
C ARG A 895 14.41 -49.89 14.60
N GLU A 896 15.15 -50.98 14.70
CA GLU A 896 16.23 -51.37 13.78
C GLU A 896 15.71 -51.52 12.35
N ALA A 897 14.51 -52.10 12.18
CA ALA A 897 13.87 -52.20 10.88
C ALA A 897 13.59 -50.82 10.26
N GLY A 898 13.13 -49.84 11.06
CA GLY A 898 12.95 -48.47 10.60
C GLY A 898 14.25 -47.80 10.14
N VAL A 899 15.36 -48.02 10.85
CA VAL A 899 16.70 -47.54 10.44
C VAL A 899 17.15 -48.24 9.16
N PHE A 900 16.95 -49.56 9.08
CA PHE A 900 17.29 -50.38 7.92
C PHE A 900 16.57 -49.90 6.67
N GLU A 901 15.27 -49.61 6.77
CA GLU A 901 14.47 -49.06 5.67
C GLU A 901 15.02 -47.72 5.17
N GLN A 902 15.39 -46.80 6.07
CA GLN A 902 15.97 -45.51 5.69
C GLN A 902 17.36 -45.65 5.06
N ALA A 903 18.22 -46.51 5.65
CA ALA A 903 19.56 -46.78 5.15
C ALA A 903 19.52 -47.42 3.76
N ALA A 904 18.73 -48.48 3.58
CA ALA A 904 18.56 -49.14 2.28
C ALA A 904 17.97 -48.18 1.24
N GLY A 905 16.95 -47.40 1.61
CA GLY A 905 16.34 -46.42 0.72
C GLY A 905 17.28 -45.28 0.32
N PHE A 906 18.23 -44.89 1.18
CA PHE A 906 19.29 -43.93 0.86
C PHE A 906 20.34 -44.54 -0.08
N VAL A 907 20.93 -45.68 0.30
CA VAL A 907 22.00 -46.35 -0.46
C VAL A 907 21.52 -46.74 -1.86
N SER A 908 20.32 -47.34 -1.96
CA SER A 908 19.71 -47.69 -3.24
C SER A 908 19.51 -46.48 -4.14
N ARG A 909 18.95 -45.37 -3.62
CA ARG A 909 18.76 -44.13 -4.40
C ARG A 909 20.08 -43.53 -4.90
N LEU A 910 21.14 -43.58 -4.10
CA LEU A 910 22.46 -43.10 -4.52
C LEU A 910 22.99 -43.93 -5.69
N HIS A 911 22.95 -45.26 -5.59
CA HIS A 911 23.39 -46.16 -6.66
C HIS A 911 22.56 -45.98 -7.94
N GLN A 912 21.25 -45.80 -7.83
CA GLN A 912 20.37 -45.50 -8.97
C GLN A 912 20.79 -44.20 -9.68
N ARG A 913 21.07 -43.13 -8.92
CA ARG A 913 21.55 -41.85 -9.47
C ARG A 913 22.91 -41.98 -10.16
N ARG A 914 23.81 -42.83 -9.62
CA ARG A 914 25.10 -43.17 -10.23
C ARG A 914 25.01 -44.19 -11.38
N ARG A 915 23.82 -44.74 -11.65
CA ARG A 915 23.57 -45.81 -12.63
C ARG A 915 24.31 -47.12 -12.28
N GLU A 916 24.60 -47.34 -11.01
CA GLU A 916 25.19 -48.57 -10.46
C GLU A 916 24.07 -49.58 -10.15
N TRP A 917 23.35 -50.01 -11.19
CA TRP A 917 22.08 -50.75 -11.04
C TRP A 917 22.21 -52.06 -10.26
N SER A 918 23.31 -52.80 -10.41
CA SER A 918 23.55 -54.05 -9.69
C SER A 918 23.61 -53.86 -8.18
N GLU A 919 24.25 -52.78 -7.71
CA GLU A 919 24.32 -52.45 -6.28
C GLU A 919 22.96 -52.01 -5.74
N ALA A 920 22.22 -51.21 -6.51
CA ALA A 920 20.86 -50.82 -6.14
C ALA A 920 19.93 -52.04 -6.01
N ILE A 921 20.01 -52.99 -6.94
CA ILE A 921 19.25 -54.24 -6.92
C ILE A 921 19.57 -55.05 -5.66
N ASP A 922 20.84 -55.26 -5.32
CA ASP A 922 21.22 -56.06 -4.15
C ASP A 922 20.69 -55.45 -2.84
N VAL A 923 20.77 -54.11 -2.69
CA VAL A 923 20.21 -53.40 -1.53
C VAL A 923 18.69 -53.51 -1.48
N ASP A 924 18.01 -53.33 -2.61
CA ASP A 924 16.56 -53.40 -2.69
C ASP A 924 16.03 -54.84 -2.47
N GLU A 925 16.74 -55.88 -2.89
CA GLU A 925 16.38 -57.28 -2.63
C GLU A 925 16.45 -57.62 -1.13
N ARG A 926 17.44 -57.08 -0.41
CA ARG A 926 17.52 -57.20 1.06
C ARG A 926 16.35 -56.50 1.75
N LEU A 927 16.01 -55.29 1.31
CA LEU A 927 14.86 -54.55 1.82
C LEU A 927 13.54 -55.27 1.52
N LEU A 928 13.43 -55.92 0.35
CA LEU A 928 12.28 -56.73 -0.03
C LEU A 928 12.14 -57.95 0.90
N ALA A 929 13.24 -58.61 1.24
CA ALA A 929 13.22 -59.72 2.20
C ALA A 929 12.73 -59.26 3.59
N LEU A 930 13.09 -58.06 4.04
CA LEU A 930 12.57 -57.48 5.28
C LEU A 930 11.07 -57.22 5.19
N TYR A 931 10.59 -56.58 4.12
CA TYR A 931 9.16 -56.31 3.94
C TYR A 931 8.30 -57.57 3.83
N ARG A 932 8.81 -58.63 3.19
CA ARG A 932 8.13 -59.94 3.16
C ARG A 932 7.98 -60.53 4.56
N ARG A 933 9.02 -60.47 5.40
CA ARG A 933 8.97 -60.99 6.79
C ARG A 933 7.99 -60.20 7.66
N ARG A 934 7.90 -58.89 7.46
CA ARG A 934 7.03 -57.98 8.23
C ARG A 934 5.63 -57.82 7.64
N GLU A 935 5.33 -58.49 6.53
CA GLU A 935 4.06 -58.35 5.81
C GLU A 935 3.74 -56.87 5.45
N ALA A 936 4.77 -56.08 5.14
CA ALA A 936 4.65 -54.65 4.83
C ALA A 936 4.27 -54.43 3.36
N TRP A 937 3.03 -54.80 3.01
CA TRP A 937 2.57 -54.96 1.62
C TRP A 937 2.66 -53.69 0.74
N LEU A 938 2.31 -52.52 1.27
CA LEU A 938 2.31 -51.28 0.49
C LEU A 938 3.75 -50.78 0.17
N PRO A 939 4.68 -50.71 1.15
CA PRO A 939 6.09 -50.50 0.86
C PRO A 939 6.67 -51.55 -0.10
N MET A 940 6.27 -52.82 0.05
CA MET A 940 6.69 -53.92 -0.82
C MET A 940 6.30 -53.69 -2.29
N ALA A 941 5.06 -53.26 -2.57
CA ALA A 941 4.62 -52.91 -3.92
C ALA A 941 5.49 -51.82 -4.57
N ASN A 942 5.82 -50.78 -3.80
CA ASN A 942 6.64 -49.67 -4.29
C ASN A 942 8.07 -50.13 -4.58
N LEU A 943 8.62 -50.99 -3.72
CA LEU A 943 9.95 -51.54 -3.86
C LEU A 943 10.04 -52.49 -5.07
N LEU A 944 9.07 -53.38 -5.26
CA LEU A 944 9.01 -54.29 -6.42
C LEU A 944 8.96 -53.53 -7.75
N ARG A 945 8.28 -52.38 -7.80
CA ARG A 945 8.29 -51.50 -8.98
C ARG A 945 9.63 -50.81 -9.19
N THR A 946 10.33 -50.45 -8.11
CA THR A 946 11.70 -49.91 -8.19
C THR A 946 12.68 -50.97 -8.66
N LEU A 947 12.60 -52.20 -8.14
CA LEU A 947 13.37 -53.36 -8.59
C LEU A 947 13.10 -53.67 -10.07
N ALA A 948 11.84 -53.63 -10.51
CA ALA A 948 11.49 -53.83 -11.92
C ALA A 948 12.18 -52.79 -12.82
N ARG A 949 12.17 -51.51 -12.43
CA ARG A 949 12.88 -50.44 -13.15
C ARG A 949 14.40 -50.65 -13.13
N CYS A 950 14.98 -51.04 -12.00
CA CYS A 950 16.42 -51.30 -11.89
C CYS A 950 16.84 -52.51 -12.75
N HIS A 951 16.08 -53.60 -12.74
CA HIS A 951 16.35 -54.76 -13.60
C HIS A 951 16.24 -54.43 -15.08
N LEU A 952 15.28 -53.59 -15.49
CA LEU A 952 15.20 -53.10 -16.88
C LEU A 952 16.43 -52.28 -17.25
N ALA A 953 16.82 -51.33 -16.40
CA ALA A 953 18.00 -50.49 -16.63
C ALA A 953 19.30 -51.32 -16.65
N ASN A 954 19.34 -52.44 -15.91
CA ASN A 954 20.43 -53.42 -15.90
C ASN A 954 20.33 -54.46 -17.05
N GLY A 955 19.41 -54.30 -18.00
CA GLY A 955 19.28 -55.19 -19.16
C GLY A 955 18.65 -56.57 -18.89
N SER A 956 17.89 -56.71 -17.79
CA SER A 956 17.26 -57.97 -17.35
C SER A 956 15.72 -57.89 -17.37
N PRO A 957 15.06 -57.84 -18.55
CA PRO A 957 13.61 -57.64 -18.66
C PRO A 957 12.79 -58.80 -18.06
N GLU A 958 13.31 -60.03 -18.08
CA GLU A 958 12.63 -61.18 -17.49
C GLU A 958 12.50 -61.06 -15.97
N ARG A 959 13.55 -60.60 -15.29
CA ARG A 959 13.52 -60.33 -13.84
C ARG A 959 12.60 -59.16 -13.51
N ALA A 960 12.57 -58.13 -14.35
CA ALA A 960 11.64 -57.03 -14.17
C ALA A 960 10.18 -57.50 -14.24
N ARG A 961 9.84 -58.37 -15.20
CA ARG A 961 8.52 -59.00 -15.28
C ARG A 961 8.23 -59.87 -14.05
N ALA A 962 9.23 -60.60 -13.53
CA ALA A 962 9.06 -61.38 -12.31
C ALA A 962 8.72 -60.49 -11.10
N CYS A 963 9.39 -59.33 -10.95
CA CYS A 963 9.06 -58.36 -9.90
C CYS A 963 7.65 -57.75 -10.08
N GLU A 964 7.26 -57.43 -11.31
CA GLU A 964 5.91 -56.96 -11.62
C GLU A 964 4.84 -58.00 -11.29
N ASN A 965 5.06 -59.26 -11.69
CA ASN A 965 4.13 -60.34 -11.36
C ASN A 965 4.09 -60.59 -9.85
N ALA A 966 5.21 -60.57 -9.15
CA ALA A 966 5.25 -60.65 -7.68
C ALA A 966 4.43 -59.54 -7.02
N CYS A 967 4.45 -58.32 -7.58
CA CYS A 967 3.62 -57.21 -7.09
C CYS A 967 2.11 -57.50 -7.25
N LEU A 968 1.72 -58.20 -8.32
CA LEU A 968 0.33 -58.56 -8.61
C LEU A 968 -0.13 -59.79 -7.81
N ASP A 969 0.75 -60.76 -7.61
CA ASP A 969 0.43 -62.11 -7.14
C ASP A 969 0.71 -62.34 -5.64
N GLU A 970 1.76 -61.72 -5.08
CA GLU A 970 2.16 -61.94 -3.67
C GLU A 970 1.43 -61.02 -2.68
N ILE A 971 0.87 -59.90 -3.13
CA ILE A 971 0.25 -58.90 -2.24
C ILE A 971 -1.23 -59.26 -1.98
N PRO A 972 -1.63 -59.50 -0.72
CA PRO A 972 -2.99 -59.91 -0.40
C PRO A 972 -4.02 -58.77 -0.55
N ASP A 973 -5.25 -59.14 -0.93
CA ASP A 973 -6.39 -58.21 -1.04
C ASP A 973 -6.95 -57.78 0.33
N ALA A 974 -6.84 -58.67 1.32
CA ALA A 974 -7.48 -58.50 2.62
C ALA A 974 -6.87 -57.31 3.38
N GLY A 975 -7.67 -56.25 3.59
CA GLY A 975 -7.24 -55.06 4.32
C GLY A 975 -6.58 -53.98 3.46
N ALA A 976 -6.46 -54.15 2.14
CA ALA A 976 -6.00 -53.10 1.24
C ALA A 976 -7.05 -51.98 1.09
N PRO A 977 -6.64 -50.71 0.98
CA PRO A 977 -7.54 -49.62 0.63
C PRO A 977 -8.30 -49.92 -0.68
N PRO A 978 -9.60 -49.57 -0.79
CA PRO A 978 -10.38 -49.82 -1.99
C PRO A 978 -9.72 -49.16 -3.22
N GLY A 979 -9.58 -49.93 -4.30
CA GLY A 979 -8.98 -49.47 -5.57
C GLY A 979 -7.45 -49.49 -5.63
N LEU A 980 -6.74 -49.82 -4.54
CA LEU A 980 -5.26 -49.92 -4.57
C LEU A 980 -4.79 -50.95 -5.60
N ARG A 981 -5.45 -52.11 -5.68
CA ARG A 981 -5.07 -53.18 -6.59
C ARG A 981 -5.38 -52.82 -8.04
N ALA A 982 -6.57 -52.28 -8.31
CA ALA A 982 -6.89 -51.75 -9.64
C ALA A 982 -5.83 -50.74 -10.12
N ARG A 983 -5.36 -49.86 -9.23
CA ARG A 983 -4.28 -48.90 -9.52
C ARG A 983 -2.94 -49.57 -9.78
N GLN A 984 -2.54 -50.56 -8.99
CA GLN A 984 -1.29 -51.31 -9.21
C GLN A 984 -1.28 -52.03 -10.56
N TRP A 985 -2.39 -52.68 -10.91
CA TRP A 985 -2.56 -53.36 -12.20
C TRP A 985 -2.47 -52.37 -13.36
N PHE A 986 -3.12 -51.21 -13.23
CA PHE A 986 -3.07 -50.14 -14.22
C PHE A 986 -1.64 -49.60 -14.40
N GLU A 987 -0.93 -49.30 -13.30
CA GLU A 987 0.44 -48.77 -13.34
C GLU A 987 1.42 -49.76 -13.98
N ILE A 988 1.26 -51.08 -13.73
CA ILE A 988 2.07 -52.12 -14.38
C ILE A 988 1.69 -52.28 -15.85
N ALA A 989 0.41 -52.26 -16.21
CA ALA A 989 -0.04 -52.30 -17.61
C ALA A 989 0.52 -51.12 -18.41
N MET A 990 0.50 -49.91 -17.83
CA MET A 990 1.08 -48.71 -18.42
C MET A 990 2.60 -48.84 -18.60
N ALA A 991 3.31 -49.33 -17.58
CA ALA A 991 4.75 -49.55 -17.68
C ALA A 991 5.12 -50.57 -18.77
N ARG A 992 4.32 -51.63 -18.96
CA ARG A 992 4.48 -52.61 -20.05
C ARG A 992 4.21 -51.98 -21.42
N ALA A 993 3.16 -51.18 -21.53
CA ALA A 993 2.81 -50.46 -22.76
C ALA A 993 3.93 -49.50 -23.20
N GLN A 994 4.52 -48.77 -22.26
CA GLN A 994 5.63 -47.85 -22.52
C GLN A 994 6.91 -48.56 -23.01
N ARG A 995 7.06 -49.85 -22.69
CA ARG A 995 8.18 -50.69 -23.15
C ARG A 995 7.90 -51.43 -24.46
N GLY A 996 6.72 -51.23 -25.06
CA GLY A 996 6.28 -51.96 -26.27
C GLY A 996 5.86 -53.41 -25.98
N GLU A 997 5.60 -53.78 -24.73
CA GLU A 997 5.09 -55.11 -24.36
C GLU A 997 3.56 -55.18 -24.51
N THR A 998 3.06 -54.82 -25.69
CA THR A 998 1.65 -54.49 -25.95
C THR A 998 0.69 -55.64 -25.59
N GLU A 999 1.02 -56.89 -25.95
CA GLU A 999 0.19 -58.06 -25.61
C GLU A 999 0.13 -58.33 -24.09
N ALA A 1000 1.24 -58.12 -23.39
CA ALA A 1000 1.30 -58.31 -21.94
C ALA A 1000 0.56 -57.19 -21.19
N ALA A 1001 0.56 -55.97 -21.73
CA ALA A 1001 -0.22 -54.85 -21.21
C ALA A 1001 -1.72 -55.05 -21.43
N LEU A 1002 -2.15 -55.48 -22.62
CA LEU A 1002 -3.54 -55.81 -22.94
C LEU A 1002 -4.08 -56.91 -22.03
N GLY A 1003 -3.34 -58.01 -21.86
CA GLY A 1003 -3.75 -59.10 -20.98
C GLY A 1003 -3.89 -58.70 -19.50
N LEU A 1004 -3.21 -57.64 -19.05
CA LEU A 1004 -3.44 -57.05 -17.72
C LEU A 1004 -4.65 -56.12 -17.70
N LEU A 1005 -4.85 -55.35 -18.77
CA LEU A 1005 -5.94 -54.39 -18.88
C LEU A 1005 -7.31 -55.08 -18.98
N GLU A 1006 -7.39 -56.21 -19.69
CA GLU A 1006 -8.58 -57.06 -19.75
C GLU A 1006 -8.94 -57.65 -18.38
N ARG A 1007 -7.93 -58.16 -17.66
CA ARG A 1007 -8.11 -58.67 -16.31
C ARG A 1007 -8.47 -57.56 -15.31
N LEU A 1008 -7.92 -56.34 -15.50
CA LEU A 1008 -8.28 -55.16 -14.71
C LEU A 1008 -9.76 -54.80 -14.93
N ARG A 1009 -10.26 -54.80 -16.17
CA ARG A 1009 -11.68 -54.53 -16.49
C ARG A 1009 -12.66 -55.50 -15.84
N ALA A 1010 -12.25 -56.75 -15.63
CA ALA A 1010 -13.07 -57.77 -14.97
C ALA A 1010 -13.22 -57.55 -13.45
N ARG A 1011 -12.53 -56.56 -12.86
CA ARG A 1011 -12.59 -56.26 -11.42
C ARG A 1011 -13.64 -55.23 -11.09
N GLU A 1012 -14.32 -55.42 -9.96
CA GLU A 1012 -15.34 -54.49 -9.45
C GLU A 1012 -14.76 -53.11 -9.07
N ASP A 1013 -13.50 -53.06 -8.60
CA ASP A 1013 -12.82 -51.83 -8.18
C ASP A 1013 -12.21 -51.01 -9.34
N ALA A 1014 -12.30 -51.49 -10.58
CA ALA A 1014 -11.78 -50.81 -11.76
C ALA A 1014 -12.63 -49.61 -12.23
N ALA A 1015 -13.86 -49.47 -11.71
CA ALA A 1015 -14.77 -48.38 -12.08
C ALA A 1015 -14.16 -46.99 -11.86
N ALA A 1016 -13.37 -46.81 -10.78
CA ALA A 1016 -12.69 -45.56 -10.48
C ALA A 1016 -11.58 -45.18 -11.49
N LEU A 1017 -11.13 -46.14 -12.31
CA LEU A 1017 -10.06 -45.97 -13.30
C LEU A 1017 -10.57 -46.08 -14.74
N GLU A 1018 -11.88 -46.13 -14.96
CA GLU A 1018 -12.46 -46.39 -16.29
C GLU A 1018 -11.92 -45.45 -17.39
N GLU A 1019 -11.72 -44.18 -17.06
CA GLU A 1019 -11.16 -43.18 -17.98
C GLU A 1019 -9.69 -43.46 -18.31
N ALA A 1020 -8.88 -43.77 -17.30
CA ALA A 1020 -7.46 -44.07 -17.47
C ALA A 1020 -7.27 -45.37 -18.27
N ILE A 1021 -8.13 -46.37 -18.02
CA ILE A 1021 -8.19 -47.63 -18.77
C ILE A 1021 -8.56 -47.38 -20.23
N ALA A 1022 -9.49 -46.47 -20.52
CA ALA A 1022 -9.85 -46.11 -21.89
C ALA A 1022 -8.67 -45.40 -22.60
N GLY A 1023 -8.01 -44.45 -21.93
CA GLY A 1023 -6.82 -43.79 -22.49
C GLY A 1023 -5.70 -44.78 -22.83
N LEU A 1024 -5.35 -45.66 -21.88
CA LEU A 1024 -4.32 -46.67 -22.09
C LEU A 1024 -4.70 -47.71 -23.16
N GLN A 1025 -5.97 -48.10 -23.25
CA GLN A 1025 -6.46 -48.96 -24.34
C GLN A 1025 -6.25 -48.29 -25.70
N ALA A 1026 -6.59 -47.01 -25.82
CA ALA A 1026 -6.40 -46.27 -27.07
C ALA A 1026 -4.92 -46.20 -27.47
N ASP A 1027 -4.03 -45.89 -26.51
CA ASP A 1027 -2.58 -45.92 -26.74
C ASP A 1027 -2.10 -47.30 -27.21
N LEU A 1028 -2.60 -48.39 -26.60
CA LEU A 1028 -2.26 -49.76 -27.00
C LEU A 1028 -2.77 -50.12 -28.39
N ASP A 1029 -3.94 -49.63 -28.79
CA ASP A 1029 -4.50 -49.85 -30.13
C ASP A 1029 -3.75 -49.05 -31.20
N ILE A 1030 -3.36 -47.81 -30.91
CA ILE A 1030 -2.47 -47.01 -31.76
C ILE A 1030 -1.13 -47.73 -31.95
N GLN A 1031 -0.51 -48.22 -30.88
CA GLN A 1031 0.75 -48.99 -30.96
C GLN A 1031 0.65 -50.24 -31.85
N ARG A 1032 -0.55 -50.82 -32.02
CA ARG A 1032 -0.82 -51.96 -32.90
C ARG A 1032 -1.20 -51.56 -34.34
N GLY A 1033 -1.24 -50.27 -34.64
CA GLY A 1033 -1.75 -49.74 -35.91
C GLY A 1033 -3.28 -49.84 -36.07
N ARG A 1034 -4.02 -50.11 -34.98
CA ARG A 1034 -5.49 -50.22 -34.97
C ARG A 1034 -6.13 -48.88 -34.65
N HIS A 1035 -5.80 -47.85 -35.43
CA HIS A 1035 -6.25 -46.46 -35.20
C HIS A 1035 -7.78 -46.31 -35.13
N ALA A 1036 -8.52 -47.10 -35.93
CA ALA A 1036 -9.98 -47.12 -35.89
C ALA A 1036 -10.56 -47.66 -34.57
N ASP A 1037 -9.88 -48.61 -33.93
CA ASP A 1037 -10.30 -49.21 -32.66
C ASP A 1037 -9.95 -48.32 -31.46
N ALA A 1038 -8.96 -47.44 -31.60
CA ALA A 1038 -8.58 -46.46 -30.58
C ALA A 1038 -9.59 -45.30 -30.42
N LEU A 1039 -10.29 -44.96 -31.51
CA LEU A 1039 -11.18 -43.79 -31.58
C LEU A 1039 -12.33 -43.79 -30.56
N PRO A 1040 -13.10 -44.87 -30.36
CA PRO A 1040 -14.16 -44.91 -29.36
C PRO A 1040 -13.66 -44.62 -27.94
N HIS A 1041 -12.44 -45.05 -27.63
CA HIS A 1041 -11.84 -44.84 -26.32
C HIS A 1041 -11.39 -43.38 -26.12
N LEU A 1042 -10.73 -42.78 -27.12
CA LEU A 1042 -10.32 -41.37 -27.08
C LEU A 1042 -11.52 -40.42 -27.08
N ALA A 1043 -12.54 -40.68 -27.91
CA ALA A 1043 -13.77 -39.90 -27.94
C ALA A 1043 -14.46 -39.83 -26.57
N ARG A 1044 -14.40 -40.92 -25.80
CA ARG A 1044 -14.97 -41.00 -24.45
C ARG A 1044 -14.20 -40.15 -23.44
N VAL A 1045 -12.86 -40.16 -23.50
CA VAL A 1045 -12.00 -39.31 -22.65
C VAL A 1045 -12.17 -37.84 -23.02
N TRP A 1046 -12.22 -37.54 -24.33
CA TRP A 1046 -12.46 -36.20 -24.87
C TRP A 1046 -13.79 -35.62 -24.38
N THR A 1047 -14.89 -36.37 -24.52
CA THR A 1047 -16.24 -35.96 -24.09
C THR A 1047 -16.27 -35.57 -22.61
N ARG A 1048 -15.58 -36.31 -21.74
CA ARG A 1048 -15.51 -36.00 -20.30
C ARG A 1048 -14.69 -34.74 -20.03
N ALA A 1049 -13.53 -34.59 -20.67
CA ALA A 1049 -12.69 -33.39 -20.52
C ALA A 1049 -13.41 -32.12 -20.99
N ALA A 1050 -14.13 -32.21 -22.12
CA ALA A 1050 -14.94 -31.12 -22.65
C ALA A 1050 -16.07 -30.72 -21.69
N ARG A 1051 -16.83 -31.71 -21.17
CA ARG A 1051 -17.90 -31.46 -20.18
C ARG A 1051 -17.37 -30.89 -18.85
N ALA A 1052 -16.14 -31.20 -18.48
CA ALA A 1052 -15.49 -30.66 -17.28
C ALA A 1052 -14.84 -29.27 -17.48
N GLY A 1053 -14.73 -28.79 -18.72
CA GLY A 1053 -14.00 -27.56 -19.04
C GLY A 1053 -12.48 -27.65 -18.82
N ASP A 1054 -11.90 -28.85 -18.91
CA ASP A 1054 -10.47 -29.09 -18.66
C ASP A 1054 -9.63 -28.83 -19.93
N ALA A 1055 -9.33 -27.56 -20.18
CA ALA A 1055 -8.60 -27.11 -21.37
C ALA A 1055 -7.21 -27.75 -21.52
N GLN A 1056 -6.50 -28.01 -20.41
CA GLN A 1056 -5.17 -28.62 -20.44
C GLN A 1056 -5.25 -30.07 -20.93
N ARG A 1057 -6.28 -30.80 -20.51
CA ARG A 1057 -6.48 -32.19 -20.91
C ARG A 1057 -6.96 -32.32 -22.35
N LEU A 1058 -7.79 -31.40 -22.84
CA LEU A 1058 -8.16 -31.32 -24.26
C LEU A 1058 -6.93 -31.09 -25.14
N ALA A 1059 -6.08 -30.12 -24.77
CA ALA A 1059 -4.84 -29.83 -25.50
C ALA A 1059 -3.88 -31.04 -25.52
N ALA A 1060 -3.83 -31.84 -24.46
CA ALA A 1060 -3.00 -33.05 -24.41
C ALA A 1060 -3.52 -34.20 -25.30
N LEU A 1061 -4.82 -34.23 -25.61
CA LEU A 1061 -5.43 -35.26 -26.47
C LEU A 1061 -5.37 -34.90 -27.97
N GLN A 1062 -5.29 -33.61 -28.31
CA GLN A 1062 -5.21 -33.13 -29.70
C GLN A 1062 -4.15 -33.86 -30.56
N PRO A 1063 -2.90 -34.05 -30.09
CA PRO A 1063 -1.86 -34.73 -30.87
C PRO A 1063 -2.22 -36.18 -31.22
N ARG A 1064 -2.99 -36.86 -30.36
CA ARG A 1064 -3.43 -38.25 -30.61
C ARG A 1064 -4.50 -38.33 -31.69
N PHE A 1065 -5.42 -37.38 -31.72
CA PHE A 1065 -6.40 -37.29 -32.82
C PHE A 1065 -5.72 -36.94 -34.14
N ALA A 1066 -4.69 -36.08 -34.13
CA ALA A 1066 -3.89 -35.78 -35.31
C ALA A 1066 -3.10 -37.00 -35.83
N GLU A 1067 -2.50 -37.79 -34.92
CA GLU A 1067 -1.83 -39.06 -35.26
C GLU A 1067 -2.81 -40.03 -35.95
N ILE A 1068 -3.99 -40.24 -35.37
CA ILE A 1068 -5.04 -41.08 -35.96
C ILE A 1068 -5.53 -40.51 -37.31
N GLY A 1069 -5.71 -39.20 -37.42
CA GLY A 1069 -6.13 -38.53 -38.66
C GLY A 1069 -5.13 -38.70 -39.79
N SER A 1070 -3.83 -38.66 -39.48
CA SER A 1070 -2.77 -38.89 -40.47
C SER A 1070 -2.78 -40.31 -41.06
N GLU A 1071 -3.28 -41.29 -40.32
CA GLU A 1071 -3.32 -42.71 -40.71
C GLU A 1071 -4.67 -43.14 -41.32
N LEU A 1072 -5.80 -42.62 -40.82
CA LEU A 1072 -7.14 -42.91 -41.34
C LEU A 1072 -7.60 -41.96 -42.45
N GLY A 1073 -7.02 -40.76 -42.51
CA GLY A 1073 -7.49 -39.63 -43.32
C GLY A 1073 -8.51 -38.77 -42.56
N ASP A 1074 -8.41 -37.44 -42.70
CA ASP A 1074 -9.23 -36.47 -41.96
C ASP A 1074 -10.74 -36.66 -42.20
N ASP A 1075 -11.14 -37.03 -43.42
CA ASP A 1075 -12.55 -37.29 -43.77
C ASP A 1075 -13.12 -38.53 -43.05
N ASP A 1076 -12.36 -39.62 -42.95
CA ASP A 1076 -12.80 -40.84 -42.24
C ASP A 1076 -12.75 -40.65 -40.72
N LEU A 1077 -11.76 -39.91 -40.22
CA LEU A 1077 -11.69 -39.49 -38.82
C LEU A 1077 -12.94 -38.69 -38.44
N GLN A 1078 -13.28 -37.66 -39.21
CA GLN A 1078 -14.43 -36.82 -38.92
C GLN A 1078 -15.73 -37.63 -39.01
N ALA A 1079 -15.94 -38.44 -40.04
CA ALA A 1079 -17.14 -39.28 -40.16
C ALA A 1079 -17.35 -40.21 -38.95
N ARG A 1080 -16.26 -40.74 -38.38
CA ARG A 1080 -16.30 -41.58 -37.17
C ARG A 1080 -16.53 -40.76 -35.90
N LEU A 1081 -15.91 -39.60 -35.76
CA LEU A 1081 -16.16 -38.69 -34.63
C LEU A 1081 -17.60 -38.23 -34.58
N ASP A 1082 -18.21 -37.98 -35.74
CA ASP A 1082 -19.62 -37.61 -35.89
C ASP A 1082 -20.59 -38.69 -35.40
N THR A 1083 -20.13 -39.95 -35.40
CA THR A 1083 -20.88 -41.09 -34.86
C THR A 1083 -20.64 -41.31 -33.36
N LEU A 1084 -19.49 -40.87 -32.84
CA LEU A 1084 -19.01 -41.18 -31.49
C LEU A 1084 -19.17 -40.05 -30.48
N LEU A 1085 -19.26 -38.79 -30.93
CA LEU A 1085 -19.42 -37.60 -30.10
C LEU A 1085 -20.84 -37.05 -30.22
N ASP A 1086 -21.41 -36.61 -29.11
CA ASP A 1086 -22.70 -35.91 -29.08
C ASP A 1086 -22.60 -34.53 -29.78
N GLU A 1087 -23.69 -34.01 -30.35
CA GLU A 1087 -23.71 -32.74 -31.10
C GLU A 1087 -23.29 -31.51 -30.27
N ASP A 1088 -23.40 -31.58 -28.94
CA ASP A 1088 -23.06 -30.51 -27.99
C ASP A 1088 -21.59 -30.48 -27.56
N ILE A 1089 -20.79 -31.47 -27.98
CA ILE A 1089 -19.38 -31.58 -27.62
C ILE A 1089 -18.50 -30.97 -28.71
N GLU A 1090 -17.66 -30.00 -28.32
CA GLU A 1090 -16.68 -29.40 -29.20
C GLU A 1090 -15.76 -30.48 -29.78
N ARG A 1091 -15.61 -30.52 -31.10
CA ARG A 1091 -14.83 -31.56 -31.79
C ARG A 1091 -13.34 -31.24 -31.74
N PRO A 1092 -12.46 -32.26 -31.65
CA PRO A 1092 -11.02 -32.05 -31.79
C PRO A 1092 -10.74 -31.53 -33.19
N VAL A 1093 -10.28 -30.27 -33.30
CA VAL A 1093 -9.90 -29.67 -34.58
C VAL A 1093 -8.54 -30.26 -34.98
N PRO A 1094 -8.41 -30.91 -36.16
CA PRO A 1094 -7.11 -31.29 -36.68
C PRO A 1094 -6.30 -30.01 -36.91
N ASP A 1095 -5.13 -29.92 -36.29
CA ASP A 1095 -4.27 -28.74 -36.35
C ASP A 1095 -3.98 -28.44 -37.84
N PRO A 1096 -4.32 -27.25 -38.37
CA PRO A 1096 -4.02 -26.93 -39.75
C PRO A 1096 -2.51 -26.99 -39.91
N GLN A 1097 -2.01 -28.01 -40.61
CA GLN A 1097 -0.57 -28.19 -40.77
C GLN A 1097 0.05 -26.85 -41.20
N PRO A 1098 1.11 -26.38 -40.52
CA PRO A 1098 1.82 -25.21 -40.98
C PRO A 1098 2.28 -25.51 -42.40
N GLN A 1099 1.71 -24.79 -43.37
CA GLN A 1099 2.09 -24.91 -44.78
C GLN A 1099 3.61 -24.84 -44.84
N ARG A 1100 4.25 -25.97 -45.14
CA ARG A 1100 5.68 -26.00 -45.45
C ARG A 1100 5.84 -25.16 -46.71
N VAL A 1101 6.24 -23.91 -46.51
CA VAL A 1101 6.69 -23.03 -47.58
C VAL A 1101 7.89 -23.73 -48.22
N HIS A 1102 7.66 -24.27 -49.42
CA HIS A 1102 8.67 -24.90 -50.25
C HIS A 1102 9.56 -23.86 -50.93
#